data_AF-A0A844F2I4-F1
#
_entry.id   AF-A0A844F2I4-F1
#
_cell.length_a   1.000
_cell.length_b   1.000
_cell.length_c   1.000
_cell.angle_alpha   90.00
_cell.angle_beta   90.00
_cell.angle_gamma   90.00
#
_symmetry.space_group_name_H-M   'P 1'
#
loop_
_entity.id
_entity.type
_entity.pdbx_description
1 polymer ?
#
loop_
_entity_poly.entity_id
_entity_poly.type
_entity_poly.pdbx_seq_one_letter_code
_entity_poly.pdbx_strand_id
1 'polypeptide(L)'
;MSEKQKENGKVHLKGQLRLYMQWPAIMALLLVAMNIWIYRINRRAGSLMFIFVLIYIMMVGVLYLYSKSIIMKDLVEFAAQYGIVQNTLLKELAVPYAILLDDGKAIWMNNKFQEILGGKPKGESYISKYIPELNKNIFPKEVDDTVEMDVYYEDREYKAELRRVSVEGFSDMEQLLEMPMEKEYFIAVYLRDVTELNRYIKQAEEQRLIAGLIYIDNYDEVMSSVEEVRQSLLVALVDRKINQYIAKVDGIVKKMENDKYFIVFKKQYFKQLEEDKFSLLEDVKSVNIGNGIPATLSIGLGLSCDAYAQSYNYARVAIDLALARGGDQAVIKDGKGITYYGGKREQTSKNTRVKARVKAEALREFITVKDKIFVMGHKLTDVDALGAAIGIYRAAASLEKKAYIIINEVSASLRPLYESFVRDPSYPDDLFLNSSQAIDLADENSMVVVVDTNRPQMTECEELLKKSKTIVVLDHHRQSSDNIDNALLSYIEPYASSACEMVSEVLQYIVDDIKIPKIEASSLYAGIMIDTNNFVNRTGVRTFEAAAFLRRCGADITLVRKMFRDDMESYRAKAEIISSAEVYLEKFAIARGENLHIESPTIIGAQAANELLDINEVKASFVLTEYNGKIYISARSIDEVNVQIIMERLGGGGHMNASGAQFNHTDMEEAVASLKQVINDMTEGGDI
;
A
#
# COMPACT_ATOMS: atom_id res chain seq x y z
N MET A 1 71.85 29.13 3.77
CA MET A 1 73.08 28.52 3.21
C MET A 1 72.63 27.41 2.29
N SER A 2 73.15 27.41 1.04
CA SER A 2 73.28 26.32 0.05
C SER A 2 72.20 25.22 0.05
N GLU A 3 71.43 24.97 -1.02
CA GLU A 3 71.92 24.62 -2.35
C GLU A 3 70.99 25.12 -3.46
N LYS A 4 71.53 25.88 -4.42
CA LYS A 4 70.92 26.07 -5.73
C LYS A 4 71.20 24.80 -6.55
N GLN A 5 70.25 23.89 -6.63
CA GLN A 5 70.25 22.91 -7.72
C GLN A 5 69.97 23.68 -9.02
N LYS A 6 71.04 23.95 -9.77
CA LYS A 6 70.96 24.31 -11.19
C LYS A 6 70.55 23.07 -11.96
N GLU A 7 69.26 22.84 -12.12
CA GLU A 7 68.78 22.00 -13.20
C GLU A 7 68.99 22.74 -14.52
N ASN A 8 70.09 22.39 -15.20
CA ASN A 8 70.22 22.63 -16.63
C ASN A 8 69.32 21.64 -17.38
N GLY A 9 68.00 21.76 -17.21
CA GLY A 9 67.03 21.15 -18.09
C GLY A 9 67.21 21.77 -19.47
N LYS A 10 67.85 21.05 -20.40
CA LYS A 10 67.90 21.47 -21.81
C LYS A 10 66.48 21.44 -22.35
N VAL A 11 65.77 22.57 -22.30
CA VAL A 11 64.47 22.73 -22.94
C VAL A 11 64.64 22.46 -24.43
N HIS A 12 64.18 21.28 -24.86
CA HIS A 12 64.20 20.88 -26.24
C HIS A 12 63.00 21.48 -26.95
N LEU A 13 63.22 22.53 -27.73
CA LEU A 13 62.22 23.05 -28.66
C LEU A 13 61.77 21.92 -29.58
N LYS A 14 60.53 21.46 -29.44
CA LYS A 14 59.89 20.44 -30.29
C LYS A 14 58.94 21.11 -31.29
N GLY A 15 58.71 20.45 -32.42
CA GLY A 15 57.74 20.89 -33.42
C GLY A 15 58.17 22.09 -34.27
N GLN A 16 57.21 22.93 -34.65
CA GLN A 16 57.36 23.99 -35.66
C GLN A 16 58.37 25.08 -35.25
N LEU A 17 58.50 25.36 -33.95
CA LEU A 17 59.42 26.41 -33.45
C LEU A 17 60.89 26.09 -33.76
N ARG A 18 61.29 24.81 -33.65
CA ARG A 18 62.65 24.36 -33.98
C ARG A 18 62.94 24.52 -35.46
N LEU A 19 61.96 24.26 -36.31
CA LEU A 19 62.07 24.41 -37.76
C LEU A 19 62.29 25.89 -38.13
N TYR A 20 61.47 26.80 -37.58
CA TYR A 20 61.60 28.25 -37.80
C TYR A 20 62.95 28.81 -37.35
N MET A 21 63.51 28.33 -36.23
CA MET A 21 64.82 28.75 -35.76
C MET A 21 65.99 28.20 -36.60
N GLN A 22 65.82 27.09 -37.32
CA GLN A 22 66.86 26.46 -38.14
C GLN A 22 66.85 26.93 -39.60
N TRP A 23 65.73 27.45 -40.10
CA TRP A 23 65.57 27.93 -41.47
C TRP A 23 66.65 28.94 -41.93
N PRO A 24 67.00 29.98 -41.15
CA PRO A 24 68.06 30.92 -41.54
C PRO A 24 69.45 30.27 -41.69
N ALA A 25 69.73 29.22 -40.91
CA ALA A 25 70.96 28.45 -40.99
C ALA A 25 70.98 27.49 -42.20
N ILE A 26 69.83 26.91 -42.55
CA ILE A 26 69.66 26.14 -43.78
C ILE A 26 69.88 27.04 -45.01
N MET A 27 69.36 28.27 -44.99
CA MET A 27 69.60 29.26 -46.04
C MET A 27 71.08 29.66 -46.13
N ALA A 28 71.80 29.74 -45.00
CA ALA A 28 73.23 29.99 -45.01
C ALA A 28 74.03 28.90 -45.75
N LEU A 29 73.67 27.63 -45.56
CA LEU A 29 74.29 26.51 -46.28
C LEU A 29 74.06 26.61 -47.80
N LEU A 30 72.85 26.97 -48.23
CA LEU A 30 72.53 27.18 -49.65
C LEU A 30 73.35 28.34 -50.24
N LEU A 31 73.49 29.46 -49.52
CA LEU A 31 74.28 30.60 -49.96
C LEU A 31 75.78 30.29 -50.06
N VAL A 32 76.31 29.45 -49.16
CA VAL A 32 77.70 28.97 -49.25
C VAL A 32 77.89 28.09 -50.49
N ALA A 33 76.96 27.16 -50.76
CA ALA A 33 77.02 26.33 -51.96
C ALA A 33 76.95 27.16 -53.26
N MET A 34 76.08 28.16 -53.30
CA MET A 34 75.96 29.11 -54.42
C MET A 34 77.24 29.92 -54.61
N ASN A 35 77.87 30.37 -53.53
CA ASN A 35 79.13 31.10 -53.59
C ASN A 35 80.28 30.25 -54.14
N ILE A 36 80.37 28.97 -53.76
CA ILE A 36 81.36 28.02 -54.32
C ILE A 36 81.19 27.89 -55.84
N TRP A 37 79.95 27.85 -56.33
CA TRP A 37 79.67 27.78 -57.76
C TRP A 37 80.11 29.06 -58.51
N ILE A 38 79.79 30.24 -57.96
CA ILE A 38 80.18 31.53 -58.54
C ILE A 38 81.70 31.71 -58.55
N TYR A 39 82.39 31.24 -57.51
CA TYR A 39 83.85 31.28 -57.41
C TYR A 39 84.55 30.47 -58.51
N ARG A 40 83.93 29.37 -59.00
CA ARG A 40 84.45 28.60 -60.14
C ARG A 40 84.34 29.33 -61.48
N ILE A 41 83.32 30.17 -61.65
CA ILE A 41 83.07 30.92 -62.90
C ILE A 41 83.93 32.18 -62.94
N ASN A 42 83.97 32.95 -61.85
CA ASN A 42 84.75 34.18 -61.76
C ASN A 42 85.27 34.41 -60.34
N ARG A 43 86.59 34.30 -60.17
CA ARG A 43 87.24 34.44 -58.86
C ARG A 43 87.01 35.79 -58.19
N ARG A 44 86.96 36.90 -58.95
CA ARG A 44 86.75 38.24 -58.36
C ARG A 44 85.32 38.40 -57.85
N ALA A 45 84.32 37.92 -58.59
CA ALA A 45 82.92 37.96 -58.19
C ALA A 45 82.65 37.06 -56.97
N GLY A 46 83.23 35.86 -56.94
CA GLY A 46 83.12 34.94 -55.80
C GLY A 46 83.79 35.47 -54.53
N SER A 47 84.95 36.14 -54.63
CA SER A 47 85.57 36.79 -53.45
C SER A 47 84.71 37.90 -52.86
N LEU A 48 84.05 38.71 -53.69
CA LEU A 48 83.12 39.75 -53.23
C LEU A 48 81.90 39.13 -52.54
N MET A 49 81.31 38.10 -53.17
CA MET A 49 80.15 37.39 -52.63
C MET A 49 80.46 36.65 -51.32
N PHE A 50 81.67 36.12 -51.18
CA PHE A 50 82.12 35.50 -49.93
C PHE A 50 82.04 36.46 -48.74
N ILE A 51 82.40 37.74 -48.92
CA ILE A 51 82.30 38.75 -47.86
C ILE A 51 80.84 38.93 -47.43
N PHE A 52 79.91 39.03 -48.38
CA PHE A 52 78.47 39.16 -48.08
C PHE A 52 77.89 37.91 -47.40
N VAL A 53 78.29 36.70 -47.83
CA VAL A 53 77.86 35.46 -47.19
C VAL A 53 78.41 35.34 -45.77
N LEU A 54 79.65 35.78 -45.53
CA LEU A 54 80.26 35.76 -44.20
C LEU A 54 79.57 36.76 -43.27
N ILE A 55 79.23 37.96 -43.76
CA ILE A 55 78.41 38.94 -43.03
C ILE A 55 77.03 38.34 -42.70
N TYR A 56 76.38 37.66 -43.65
CA TYR A 56 75.08 37.01 -43.41
C TYR A 56 75.18 35.91 -42.34
N ILE A 57 76.18 35.03 -42.41
CA ILE A 57 76.40 33.97 -41.40
C ILE A 57 76.63 34.59 -40.03
N MET A 58 77.44 35.65 -39.94
CA MET A 58 77.69 36.35 -38.69
C MET A 58 76.42 36.99 -38.14
N MET A 59 75.65 37.67 -38.97
CA MET A 59 74.38 38.30 -38.59
C MET A 59 73.35 37.27 -38.13
N VAL A 60 73.19 36.15 -38.84
CA VAL A 60 72.30 35.05 -38.47
C VAL A 60 72.76 34.36 -37.18
N GLY A 61 74.07 34.16 -37.00
CA GLY A 61 74.62 33.59 -35.77
C GLY A 61 74.34 34.47 -34.55
N VAL A 62 74.57 35.77 -34.66
CA VAL A 62 74.23 36.75 -33.61
C VAL A 62 72.73 36.78 -33.34
N LEU A 63 71.92 36.83 -34.40
CA LEU A 63 70.46 36.86 -34.30
C LEU A 63 69.90 35.57 -33.69
N TYR A 64 70.47 34.41 -33.99
CA TYR A 64 70.10 33.12 -33.41
C TYR A 64 70.44 33.03 -31.92
N LEU A 65 71.63 33.48 -31.52
CA LEU A 65 72.03 33.48 -30.10
C LEU A 65 71.17 34.45 -29.29
N TYR A 66 70.86 35.62 -29.84
CA TYR A 66 70.01 36.62 -29.21
C TYR A 66 68.54 36.20 -29.15
N SER A 67 67.97 35.73 -30.27
CA SER A 67 66.57 35.30 -30.36
C SER A 67 66.28 34.07 -29.50
N LYS A 68 67.22 33.11 -29.43
CA LYS A 68 67.07 31.93 -28.57
C LYS A 68 66.89 32.33 -27.10
N SER A 69 67.65 33.31 -26.62
CA SER A 69 67.54 33.77 -25.24
C SER A 69 66.23 34.50 -24.96
N ILE A 70 65.72 35.28 -25.92
CA ILE A 70 64.46 36.02 -25.79
C ILE A 70 63.27 35.06 -25.84
N ILE A 71 63.20 34.19 -26.84
CA ILE A 71 62.09 33.23 -27.00
C ILE A 71 62.01 32.31 -25.78
N MET A 72 63.14 31.86 -25.23
CA MET A 72 63.13 31.05 -24.01
C MET A 72 62.62 31.82 -22.81
N LYS A 73 62.98 33.10 -22.68
CA LYS A 73 62.46 33.95 -21.61
C LYS A 73 60.95 34.14 -21.74
N ASP A 74 60.46 34.45 -22.94
CA ASP A 74 59.03 34.64 -23.21
C ASP A 74 58.22 33.36 -23.03
N LEU A 75 58.79 32.19 -23.35
CA LEU A 75 58.12 30.90 -23.20
C LEU A 75 58.04 30.48 -21.73
N VAL A 76 59.07 30.77 -20.93
CA VAL A 76 59.03 30.61 -19.47
C VAL A 76 58.03 31.58 -18.84
N GLU A 77 58.00 32.83 -19.30
CA GLU A 77 57.03 33.82 -18.84
C GLU A 77 55.60 33.42 -19.21
N PHE A 78 55.37 32.91 -20.43
CA PHE A 78 54.09 32.37 -20.86
C PHE A 78 53.66 31.16 -20.02
N ALA A 79 54.56 30.19 -19.76
CA ALA A 79 54.25 29.04 -18.93
C ALA A 79 53.92 29.46 -17.48
N ALA A 80 54.65 30.43 -16.92
CA ALA A 80 54.37 30.97 -15.59
C ALA A 80 53.02 31.70 -15.55
N GLN A 81 52.74 32.56 -16.53
CA GLN A 81 51.45 33.25 -16.64
C GLN A 81 50.29 32.27 -16.84
N TYR A 82 50.46 31.25 -17.69
CA TYR A 82 49.47 30.21 -17.93
C TYR A 82 49.18 29.41 -16.65
N GLY A 83 50.22 29.01 -15.91
CA GLY A 83 50.08 28.34 -14.62
C GLY A 83 49.38 29.21 -13.56
N ILE A 84 49.67 30.51 -13.53
CA ILE A 84 48.96 31.47 -12.66
C ILE A 84 47.48 31.53 -13.05
N VAL A 85 47.15 31.69 -14.34
CA VAL A 85 45.77 31.75 -14.82
C VAL A 85 45.00 30.48 -14.47
N GLN A 86 45.59 29.29 -14.72
CA GLN A 86 44.95 28.02 -14.37
C GLN A 86 44.72 27.89 -12.86
N ASN A 87 45.71 28.24 -12.03
CA ASN A 87 45.58 28.19 -10.57
C ASN A 87 44.51 29.16 -10.06
N THR A 88 44.46 30.37 -10.62
CA THR A 88 43.42 31.34 -10.30
C THR A 88 42.04 30.82 -10.70
N LEU A 89 41.88 30.26 -11.90
CA LEU A 89 40.60 29.68 -12.34
C LEU A 89 40.15 28.51 -11.45
N LEU A 90 41.07 27.64 -11.02
CA LEU A 90 40.75 26.53 -10.12
C LEU A 90 40.39 27.02 -8.70
N LYS A 91 41.10 28.02 -8.19
CA LYS A 91 40.81 28.61 -6.86
C LYS A 91 39.49 29.38 -6.83
N GLU A 92 39.17 30.10 -7.89
CA GLU A 92 37.94 30.89 -8.05
C GLU A 92 36.77 30.06 -8.61
N LEU A 93 36.95 28.75 -8.80
CA LEU A 93 35.88 27.87 -9.27
C LEU A 93 34.68 27.96 -8.31
N ALA A 94 33.50 28.21 -8.88
CA ALA A 94 32.26 28.40 -8.10
C ALA A 94 31.76 27.13 -7.39
N VAL A 95 32.29 25.97 -7.76
CA VAL A 95 31.95 24.67 -7.17
C VAL A 95 32.96 24.35 -6.06
N PRO A 96 32.54 24.06 -4.82
CA PRO A 96 33.43 23.59 -3.77
C PRO A 96 34.18 22.33 -4.22
N TYR A 97 35.50 22.42 -4.26
CA TYR A 97 36.36 21.34 -4.76
C TYR A 97 37.57 21.13 -3.86
N ALA A 98 37.84 19.88 -3.51
CA ALA A 98 38.99 19.47 -2.71
C ALA A 98 39.69 18.25 -3.30
N ILE A 99 41.00 18.17 -3.10
CA ILE A 99 41.82 17.02 -3.43
C ILE A 99 42.36 16.44 -2.12
N LEU A 100 42.10 15.15 -1.92
CA LEU A 100 42.48 14.38 -0.75
C LEU A 100 43.46 13.27 -1.12
N LEU A 101 44.28 12.88 -0.16
CA LEU A 101 45.01 11.62 -0.18
C LEU A 101 44.08 10.44 0.17
N ASP A 102 44.53 9.22 -0.10
CA ASP A 102 43.89 7.95 0.27
C ASP A 102 43.57 7.81 1.77
N ASP A 103 44.34 8.46 2.64
CA ASP A 103 44.11 8.51 4.08
C ASP A 103 43.09 9.60 4.52
N GLY A 104 42.57 10.39 3.57
CA GLY A 104 41.60 11.46 3.80
C GLY A 104 42.21 12.81 4.18
N LYS A 105 43.54 12.95 4.11
CA LYS A 105 44.22 14.24 4.29
C LYS A 105 44.03 15.13 3.07
N ALA A 106 43.50 16.34 3.27
CA ALA A 106 43.37 17.32 2.19
C ALA A 106 44.72 17.94 1.83
N ILE A 107 45.07 17.87 0.55
CA ILE A 107 46.28 18.50 0.00
C ILE A 107 45.97 19.84 -0.66
N TRP A 108 44.74 20.03 -1.12
CA TRP A 108 44.31 21.25 -1.77
C TRP A 108 42.80 21.43 -1.70
N MET A 109 42.37 22.69 -1.60
CA MET A 109 40.97 23.10 -1.57
C MET A 109 40.85 24.45 -2.27
N ASN A 110 39.81 24.63 -3.06
CA ASN A 110 39.51 25.94 -3.64
C ASN A 110 38.87 26.90 -2.62
N ASN A 111 38.68 28.16 -3.01
CA ASN A 111 38.16 29.19 -2.11
C ASN A 111 36.75 28.83 -1.59
N LYS A 112 35.90 28.26 -2.45
CA LYS A 112 34.53 27.88 -2.10
C LYS A 112 34.47 26.74 -1.07
N PHE A 113 35.35 25.75 -1.17
CA PHE A 113 35.42 24.67 -0.18
C PHE A 113 35.95 25.18 1.17
N GLN A 114 36.93 26.09 1.16
CA GLN A 114 37.43 26.72 2.39
C GLN A 114 36.37 27.61 3.06
N GLU A 115 35.54 28.30 2.27
CA GLU A 115 34.42 29.11 2.78
C GLU A 115 33.41 28.26 3.55
N ILE A 116 33.09 27.06 3.04
CA ILE A 116 32.21 26.10 3.74
C ILE A 116 32.80 25.71 5.10
N LEU A 117 34.11 25.45 5.18
CA LEU A 117 34.78 25.04 6.42
C LEU A 117 35.09 26.21 7.39
N GLY A 118 34.62 27.43 7.11
CA GLY A 118 34.89 28.60 7.95
C GLY A 118 36.32 29.14 7.84
N GLY A 119 37.05 28.79 6.77
CA GLY A 119 38.40 29.28 6.46
C GLY A 119 39.42 28.16 6.20
N LYS A 120 40.71 28.51 6.19
CA LYS A 120 41.78 27.52 6.01
C LYS A 120 41.89 26.61 7.24
N PRO A 121 41.86 25.28 7.08
CA PRO A 121 42.05 24.34 8.18
C PRO A 121 43.35 24.63 8.95
N LYS A 122 43.28 24.68 10.29
CA LYS A 122 44.47 24.82 11.15
C LYS A 122 45.00 23.44 11.53
N GLY A 123 46.24 23.12 11.15
CA GLY A 123 46.90 21.84 11.46
C GLY A 123 46.69 20.73 10.43
N GLU A 124 46.75 19.47 10.85
CA GLU A 124 46.54 18.32 9.94
C GLU A 124 45.11 18.30 9.38
N SER A 125 45.01 18.60 8.09
CA SER A 125 43.78 18.90 7.34
C SER A 125 43.02 17.63 6.92
N TYR A 126 42.76 16.71 7.84
CA TYR A 126 41.91 15.56 7.59
C TYR A 126 40.45 16.01 7.42
N ILE A 127 39.83 15.68 6.29
CA ILE A 127 38.46 16.13 5.98
C ILE A 127 37.44 15.59 6.97
N SER A 128 37.67 14.36 7.48
CA SER A 128 36.83 13.67 8.45
C SER A 128 36.73 14.38 9.81
N LYS A 129 37.65 15.31 10.12
CA LYS A 129 37.54 16.15 11.32
C LYS A 129 36.45 17.20 11.20
N TYR A 130 36.12 17.60 9.98
CA TYR A 130 35.11 18.62 9.70
C TYR A 130 33.80 17.97 9.26
N ILE A 131 33.86 16.97 8.37
CA ILE A 131 32.72 16.24 7.85
C ILE A 131 32.96 14.74 8.11
N PRO A 132 32.52 14.19 9.25
CA PRO A 132 32.81 12.81 9.68
C PRO A 132 32.39 11.72 8.68
N GLU A 133 31.34 11.98 7.91
CA GLU A 133 30.82 11.11 6.86
C GLU A 133 31.86 10.89 5.76
N LEU A 134 32.70 11.90 5.47
CA LEU A 134 33.80 11.82 4.50
C LEU A 134 35.04 11.15 5.09
N ASN A 135 34.96 9.83 5.28
CA ASN A 135 36.06 9.01 5.81
C ASN A 135 36.59 8.00 4.80
N LYS A 136 37.75 7.40 5.08
CA LYS A 136 38.42 6.48 4.15
C LYS A 136 37.59 5.26 3.69
N ASN A 137 36.58 4.85 4.45
CA ASN A 137 35.82 3.63 4.15
C ASN A 137 34.87 3.80 2.97
N ILE A 138 34.52 5.05 2.65
CA ILE A 138 33.55 5.40 1.61
C ILE A 138 34.24 5.85 0.30
N PHE A 139 35.56 5.82 0.25
CA PHE A 139 36.32 6.29 -0.89
C PHE A 139 36.21 5.32 -2.08
N PRO A 140 36.15 5.83 -3.33
CA PRO A 140 36.01 4.99 -4.51
C PRO A 140 37.19 4.03 -4.64
N LYS A 141 36.91 2.76 -4.95
CA LYS A 141 37.93 1.71 -5.01
C LYS A 141 38.57 1.58 -6.39
N GLU A 142 37.84 1.93 -7.46
CA GLU A 142 38.30 1.83 -8.85
C GLU A 142 38.50 3.21 -9.49
N VAL A 143 39.21 3.28 -10.62
CA VAL A 143 39.67 4.55 -11.25
C VAL A 143 38.54 5.36 -11.91
N ASP A 144 37.40 4.72 -12.21
CA ASP A 144 36.20 5.37 -12.78
C ASP A 144 34.98 5.29 -11.84
N ASP A 145 35.18 4.80 -10.62
CA ASP A 145 34.13 4.69 -9.62
C ASP A 145 33.79 6.07 -9.04
N THR A 146 32.49 6.35 -8.93
CA THR A 146 31.95 7.60 -8.40
C THR A 146 31.05 7.28 -7.23
N VAL A 147 31.40 7.80 -6.05
CA VAL A 147 30.58 7.63 -4.85
C VAL A 147 29.83 8.93 -4.59
N GLU A 148 28.50 8.85 -4.58
CA GLU A 148 27.62 9.96 -4.19
C GLU A 148 27.01 9.69 -2.82
N MET A 149 26.97 10.72 -1.96
CA MET A 149 26.30 10.64 -0.66
C MET A 149 25.88 12.00 -0.12
N ASP A 150 24.91 11.98 0.79
CA ASP A 150 24.52 13.17 1.54
C ASP A 150 25.44 13.37 2.74
N VAL A 151 25.94 14.59 2.91
CA VAL A 151 26.79 15.00 4.02
C VAL A 151 26.24 16.26 4.67
N TYR A 152 26.42 16.36 5.97
CA TYR A 152 25.86 17.43 6.78
C TYR A 152 27.00 18.23 7.40
N TYR A 153 26.95 19.55 7.26
CA TYR A 153 27.92 20.43 7.92
C TYR A 153 27.19 21.67 8.43
N GLU A 154 27.27 21.88 9.75
CA GLU A 154 26.46 22.87 10.46
C GLU A 154 24.96 22.73 10.12
N ASP A 155 24.31 23.80 9.67
CA ASP A 155 22.88 23.83 9.31
C ASP A 155 22.63 23.58 7.80
N ARG A 156 23.62 23.04 7.08
CA ARG A 156 23.54 22.83 5.63
C ARG A 156 23.68 21.37 5.24
N GLU A 157 22.98 21.04 4.17
CA GLU A 157 22.95 19.73 3.54
C GLU A 157 23.67 19.80 2.19
N TYR A 158 24.65 18.93 2.00
CA TYR A 158 25.41 18.85 0.75
C TYR A 158 25.32 17.45 0.18
N LYS A 159 25.28 17.38 -1.15
CA LYS A 159 25.54 16.15 -1.87
C LYS A 159 27.02 16.10 -2.24
N ALA A 160 27.75 15.17 -1.64
CA ALA A 160 29.16 14.92 -1.90
C ALA A 160 29.33 13.90 -3.02
N GLU A 161 30.19 14.20 -3.96
CA GLU A 161 30.61 13.30 -5.02
C GLU A 161 32.12 13.08 -4.92
N LEU A 162 32.55 11.83 -4.81
CA LEU A 162 33.94 11.43 -4.67
C LEU A 162 34.38 10.65 -5.89
N ARG A 163 35.54 11.01 -6.46
CA ARG A 163 36.13 10.33 -7.62
C ARG A 163 37.61 10.05 -7.40
N ARG A 164 38.07 8.87 -7.84
CA ARG A 164 39.48 8.53 -7.87
C ARG A 164 40.13 9.12 -9.13
N VAL A 165 41.24 9.83 -8.99
CA VAL A 165 41.96 10.45 -10.12
C VAL A 165 43.39 9.90 -10.17
N SER A 166 43.76 9.28 -11.29
CA SER A 166 45.11 8.74 -11.52
C SER A 166 46.13 9.86 -11.73
N VAL A 167 47.37 9.62 -11.28
CA VAL A 167 48.52 10.53 -11.47
C VAL A 167 49.29 10.24 -12.77
N GLU A 168 48.96 9.15 -13.48
CA GLU A 168 49.57 8.82 -14.78
C GLU A 168 49.26 9.91 -15.82
N GLY A 169 50.28 10.68 -16.20
CA GLY A 169 50.19 11.82 -17.13
C GLY A 169 50.51 13.19 -16.54
N PHE A 170 50.67 13.30 -15.20
CA PHE A 170 50.98 14.55 -14.48
C PHE A 170 52.49 14.79 -14.24
N SER A 171 53.36 14.38 -15.17
CA SER A 171 54.81 14.30 -14.94
C SER A 171 55.54 15.65 -14.73
N ASP A 172 54.94 16.80 -15.07
CA ASP A 172 55.63 18.10 -15.07
C ASP A 172 55.01 19.13 -14.08
N MET A 173 54.14 18.70 -13.15
CA MET A 173 53.44 19.57 -12.19
C MET A 173 54.11 19.61 -10.80
N GLU A 174 55.43 19.48 -10.71
CA GLU A 174 56.18 19.51 -9.43
C GLU A 174 56.08 20.84 -8.66
N GLN A 175 55.59 21.92 -9.28
CA GLN A 175 55.55 23.25 -8.64
C GLN A 175 54.19 23.68 -8.09
N LEU A 176 53.09 22.98 -8.38
CA LEU A 176 51.74 23.48 -8.08
C LEU A 176 51.12 22.89 -6.80
N LEU A 177 51.62 21.74 -6.34
CA LEU A 177 51.22 21.07 -5.11
C LEU A 177 52.50 20.53 -4.45
N GLU A 178 52.71 20.74 -3.15
CA GLU A 178 53.80 20.10 -2.40
C GLU A 178 53.49 18.59 -2.25
N MET A 179 53.70 17.81 -3.32
CA MET A 179 53.23 16.42 -3.40
C MET A 179 54.30 15.42 -2.92
N PRO A 180 53.93 14.41 -2.11
CA PRO A 180 54.80 13.28 -1.83
C PRO A 180 54.94 12.40 -3.08
N MET A 181 56.18 12.10 -3.48
CA MET A 181 56.56 11.43 -4.73
C MET A 181 56.12 9.97 -4.91
N GLU A 182 55.38 9.38 -3.96
CA GLU A 182 55.12 7.92 -3.89
C GLU A 182 53.66 7.50 -4.14
N LYS A 183 52.73 8.41 -4.48
CA LYS A 183 51.30 8.07 -4.59
C LYS A 183 50.80 7.98 -6.03
N GLU A 184 50.05 6.91 -6.32
CA GLU A 184 49.53 6.56 -7.65
C GLU A 184 48.20 7.25 -8.01
N TYR A 185 47.45 7.76 -7.02
CA TYR A 185 46.14 8.40 -7.22
C TYR A 185 45.76 9.37 -6.10
N PHE A 186 44.76 10.22 -6.38
CA PHE A 186 44.11 11.11 -5.41
C PHE A 186 42.60 10.94 -5.41
N ILE A 187 41.94 11.54 -4.42
CA ILE A 187 40.49 11.55 -4.31
C ILE A 187 40.01 12.99 -4.47
N ALA A 188 39.26 13.20 -5.54
CA ALA A 188 38.58 14.44 -5.85
C ALA A 188 37.22 14.45 -5.13
N VAL A 189 36.94 15.51 -4.36
CA VAL A 189 35.66 15.68 -3.66
C VAL A 189 34.98 16.95 -4.15
N TYR A 190 33.74 16.79 -4.60
CA TYR A 190 32.85 17.87 -5.01
C TYR A 190 31.69 17.95 -4.00
N LEU A 191 31.36 19.14 -3.53
CA LEU A 191 30.16 19.35 -2.70
C LEU A 191 29.16 20.21 -3.44
N ARG A 192 27.92 19.74 -3.52
CA ARG A 192 26.78 20.51 -4.03
C ARG A 192 25.85 20.84 -2.87
N ASP A 193 25.66 22.12 -2.59
CA ASP A 193 24.66 22.56 -1.60
C ASP A 193 23.26 22.20 -2.12
N VAL A 194 22.56 21.34 -1.38
CA VAL A 194 21.19 20.89 -1.66
C VAL A 194 20.22 21.35 -0.58
N THR A 195 20.66 22.18 0.36
CA THR A 195 19.86 22.64 1.52
C THR A 195 18.55 23.29 1.08
N GLU A 196 18.61 24.26 0.17
CA GLU A 196 17.40 24.94 -0.32
C GLU A 196 16.53 23.99 -1.15
N LEU A 197 17.14 23.13 -1.95
CA LEU A 197 16.40 22.16 -2.76
C LEU A 197 15.59 21.20 -1.87
N ASN A 198 16.23 20.61 -0.85
CA ASN A 198 15.57 19.72 0.10
C ASN A 198 14.53 20.46 0.93
N ARG A 199 14.79 21.72 1.30
CA ARG A 199 13.80 22.58 1.96
C ARG A 199 12.58 22.82 1.07
N TYR A 200 12.78 23.09 -0.23
CA TYR A 200 11.67 23.26 -1.18
C TYR A 200 10.92 21.95 -1.42
N ILE A 201 11.61 20.81 -1.51
CA ILE A 201 10.96 19.49 -1.62
C ILE A 201 10.08 19.24 -0.40
N LYS A 202 10.61 19.44 0.81
CA LYS A 202 9.86 19.27 2.06
C LYS A 202 8.66 20.22 2.14
N GLN A 203 8.87 21.51 1.85
CA GLN A 203 7.78 22.49 1.80
C GLN A 203 6.72 22.13 0.76
N ALA A 204 7.12 21.65 -0.41
CA ALA A 204 6.19 21.22 -1.45
C ALA A 204 5.36 20.03 -0.98
N GLU A 205 5.94 19.07 -0.28
CA GLU A 205 5.19 17.96 0.32
C GLU A 205 4.23 18.42 1.43
N GLU A 206 4.70 19.29 2.33
CA GLU A 206 3.94 19.83 3.46
C GLU A 206 2.74 20.69 3.01
N GLN A 207 2.89 21.41 1.89
CA GLN A 207 1.84 22.26 1.30
C GLN A 207 0.80 21.50 0.48
N ARG A 208 1.02 20.21 0.18
CA ARG A 208 0.03 19.41 -0.55
C ARG A 208 -1.28 19.33 0.21
N LEU A 209 -2.37 19.33 -0.54
CA LEU A 209 -3.71 19.25 0.00
C LEU A 209 -4.12 17.79 0.25
N ILE A 210 -4.72 17.54 1.40
CA ILE A 210 -5.41 16.30 1.75
C ILE A 210 -6.90 16.52 1.54
N ALA A 211 -7.53 15.65 0.75
CA ALA A 211 -8.97 15.57 0.66
C ALA A 211 -9.55 14.72 1.80
N GLY A 212 -10.69 15.15 2.32
CA GLY A 212 -11.44 14.42 3.32
C GLY A 212 -12.94 14.54 3.14
N LEU A 213 -13.65 13.60 3.73
CA LEU A 213 -15.10 13.55 3.81
C LEU A 213 -15.51 13.44 5.27
N ILE A 214 -16.55 14.17 5.67
CA ILE A 214 -17.18 14.03 6.99
C ILE A 214 -18.65 13.79 6.76
N TYR A 215 -19.20 12.70 7.29
CA TYR A 215 -20.63 12.39 7.24
C TYR A 215 -21.23 12.39 8.64
N ILE A 216 -22.49 12.79 8.76
CA ILE A 216 -23.31 12.59 9.96
C ILE A 216 -23.97 11.22 9.83
N ASP A 217 -23.42 10.21 10.50
CA ASP A 217 -23.72 8.80 10.20
C ASP A 217 -25.15 8.42 10.56
N ASN A 218 -25.68 9.04 11.61
CA ASN A 218 -27.03 8.81 12.12
C ASN A 218 -27.96 10.02 11.88
N TYR A 219 -27.72 10.80 10.82
CA TYR A 219 -28.44 12.04 10.53
C TYR A 219 -29.97 11.90 10.63
N ASP A 220 -30.55 10.96 9.88
CA ASP A 220 -32.01 10.77 9.86
C ASP A 220 -32.56 10.35 11.22
N GLU A 221 -31.83 9.51 11.95
CA GLU A 221 -32.23 9.03 13.28
C GLU A 221 -32.26 10.19 14.27
N VAL A 222 -31.21 11.01 14.28
CA VAL A 222 -31.14 12.16 15.18
C VAL A 222 -32.21 13.18 14.82
N MET A 223 -32.43 13.45 13.53
CA MET A 223 -33.50 14.34 13.08
C MET A 223 -34.88 13.84 13.49
N SER A 224 -35.15 12.53 13.40
CA SER A 224 -36.43 11.94 13.84
C SER A 224 -36.65 12.02 15.35
N SER A 225 -35.56 12.05 16.13
CA SER A 225 -35.59 12.18 17.59
C SER A 225 -35.73 13.63 18.09
N VAL A 226 -35.63 14.60 17.18
CA VAL A 226 -35.67 16.04 17.48
C VAL A 226 -36.99 16.63 17.00
N GLU A 227 -37.59 17.46 17.85
CA GLU A 227 -38.77 18.25 17.51
C GLU A 227 -38.52 19.07 16.22
N GLU A 228 -39.45 19.04 15.27
CA GLU A 228 -39.27 19.58 13.90
C GLU A 228 -38.74 21.02 13.88
N VAL A 229 -39.22 21.87 14.79
CA VAL A 229 -38.79 23.27 14.96
C VAL A 229 -37.33 23.44 15.40
N ARG A 230 -36.71 22.39 15.97
CA ARG A 230 -35.33 22.39 16.49
C ARG A 230 -34.34 21.71 15.55
N GLN A 231 -34.80 20.98 14.53
CA GLN A 231 -33.91 20.28 13.58
C GLN A 231 -32.92 21.23 12.90
N SER A 232 -33.38 22.40 12.46
CA SER A 232 -32.50 23.42 11.85
C SER A 232 -31.42 23.93 12.82
N LEU A 233 -31.72 23.98 14.12
CA LEU A 233 -30.75 24.38 15.14
C LEU A 233 -29.67 23.30 15.35
N LEU A 234 -30.05 22.02 15.34
CA LEU A 234 -29.09 20.93 15.46
C LEU A 234 -28.08 20.97 14.31
N VAL A 235 -28.59 21.05 13.08
CA VAL A 235 -27.74 21.11 11.88
C VAL A 235 -26.80 22.32 11.96
N ALA A 236 -27.29 23.50 12.36
CA ALA A 236 -26.47 24.69 12.49
C ALA A 236 -25.37 24.56 13.56
N LEU A 237 -25.64 23.86 14.68
CA LEU A 237 -24.64 23.61 15.73
C LEU A 237 -23.57 22.63 15.26
N VAL A 238 -23.97 21.55 14.58
CA VAL A 238 -23.03 20.59 13.98
C VAL A 238 -22.18 21.27 12.90
N ASP A 239 -22.81 22.03 12.00
CA ASP A 239 -22.12 22.84 10.98
C ASP A 239 -21.06 23.75 11.63
N ARG A 240 -21.42 24.45 12.71
CA ARG A 240 -20.51 25.33 13.43
C ARG A 240 -19.34 24.55 14.03
N LYS A 241 -19.56 23.38 14.64
CA LYS A 241 -18.50 22.54 15.20
C LYS A 241 -17.53 22.05 14.14
N ILE A 242 -18.04 21.54 13.01
CA ILE A 242 -17.21 21.09 11.88
C ILE A 242 -16.36 22.25 11.34
N ASN A 243 -16.98 23.41 11.07
CA ASN A 243 -16.26 24.58 10.57
C ASN A 243 -15.19 25.08 11.56
N GLN A 244 -15.50 25.16 12.85
CA GLN A 244 -14.54 25.55 13.87
C GLN A 244 -13.36 24.59 13.97
N TYR A 245 -13.63 23.29 13.88
CA TYR A 245 -12.59 22.27 13.95
C TYR A 245 -11.63 22.35 12.76
N ILE A 246 -12.17 22.41 11.54
CA ILE A 246 -11.36 22.44 10.32
C ILE A 246 -10.65 23.80 10.13
N ALA A 247 -11.22 24.89 10.66
CA ALA A 247 -10.55 26.19 10.67
C ALA A 247 -9.26 26.19 11.52
N LYS A 248 -9.14 25.33 12.55
CA LYS A 248 -7.89 25.21 13.36
C LYS A 248 -6.68 24.75 12.53
N VAL A 249 -6.94 24.08 11.41
CA VAL A 249 -5.92 23.51 10.51
C VAL A 249 -5.86 24.23 9.15
N ASP A 250 -6.29 25.49 9.10
CA ASP A 250 -6.33 26.30 7.86
C ASP A 250 -7.06 25.55 6.71
N GLY A 251 -8.10 24.80 7.08
CA GLY A 251 -8.85 23.95 6.18
C GLY A 251 -10.11 24.60 5.64
N ILE A 252 -10.55 24.13 4.48
CA ILE A 252 -11.79 24.53 3.80
C ILE A 252 -12.83 23.45 4.07
N VAL A 253 -14.05 23.87 4.43
CA VAL A 253 -15.22 23.00 4.52
C VAL A 253 -16.23 23.41 3.46
N LYS A 254 -16.71 22.43 2.69
CA LYS A 254 -17.80 22.59 1.74
C LYS A 254 -18.89 21.57 2.05
N LYS A 255 -20.05 22.06 2.50
CA LYS A 255 -21.25 21.24 2.64
C LYS A 255 -21.73 20.80 1.26
N MET A 256 -21.91 19.50 1.07
CA MET A 256 -22.36 18.88 -0.18
C MET A 256 -23.85 18.55 -0.12
N GLU A 257 -24.24 17.90 0.98
CA GLU A 257 -25.62 17.53 1.33
C GLU A 257 -25.89 17.93 2.79
N ASN A 258 -27.09 17.65 3.30
CA ASN A 258 -27.45 18.04 4.67
C ASN A 258 -26.56 17.37 5.74
N ASP A 259 -26.11 16.16 5.45
CA ASP A 259 -25.33 15.25 6.28
C ASP A 259 -23.90 15.06 5.81
N LYS A 260 -23.50 15.58 4.64
CA LYS A 260 -22.18 15.31 4.02
C LYS A 260 -21.37 16.57 3.78
N TYR A 261 -20.09 16.51 4.16
CA TYR A 261 -19.13 17.60 4.02
C TYR A 261 -17.89 17.10 3.30
N PHE A 262 -17.41 17.92 2.37
CA PHE A 262 -16.09 17.81 1.80
C PHE A 262 -15.14 18.76 2.53
N ILE A 263 -13.98 18.26 2.92
CA ILE A 263 -12.95 19.05 3.58
C ILE A 263 -11.63 18.95 2.84
N VAL A 264 -10.86 20.04 2.88
CA VAL A 264 -9.51 20.10 2.31
C VAL A 264 -8.60 20.91 3.21
N PHE A 265 -7.42 20.39 3.52
CA PHE A 265 -6.42 21.11 4.32
C PHE A 265 -5.00 20.68 3.92
N LYS A 266 -3.98 21.43 4.34
CA LYS A 266 -2.57 21.13 4.00
C LYS A 266 -2.04 19.95 4.81
N LYS A 267 -1.22 19.10 4.19
CA LYS A 267 -0.63 17.90 4.79
C LYS A 267 0.13 18.19 6.09
N GLN A 268 0.79 19.34 6.20
CA GLN A 268 1.49 19.74 7.43
C GLN A 268 0.62 19.72 8.69
N TYR A 269 -0.69 19.97 8.56
CA TYR A 269 -1.61 20.00 9.69
C TYR A 269 -2.24 18.64 10.01
N PHE A 270 -1.98 17.61 9.20
CA PHE A 270 -2.51 16.26 9.44
C PHE A 270 -2.08 15.73 10.81
N LYS A 271 -0.81 15.89 11.16
CA LYS A 271 -0.26 15.41 12.43
C LYS A 271 -0.95 16.05 13.64
N GLN A 272 -1.41 17.30 13.50
CA GLN A 272 -2.18 17.98 14.54
C GLN A 272 -3.56 17.34 14.75
N LEU A 273 -4.25 16.93 13.68
CA LEU A 273 -5.53 16.22 13.77
C LEU A 273 -5.36 14.82 14.38
N GLU A 274 -4.25 14.15 14.04
CA GLU A 274 -3.88 12.85 14.57
C GLU A 274 -3.56 12.90 16.07
N GLU A 275 -2.76 13.88 16.52
CA GLU A 275 -2.42 14.10 17.94
C GLU A 275 -3.67 14.47 18.76
N ASP A 276 -4.59 15.23 18.17
CA ASP A 276 -5.91 15.55 18.73
C ASP A 276 -6.89 14.36 18.75
N LYS A 277 -6.53 13.25 18.10
CA LYS A 277 -7.35 12.03 17.96
C LYS A 277 -8.76 12.32 17.46
N PHE A 278 -8.91 13.27 16.54
CA PHE A 278 -10.21 13.64 15.96
C PHE A 278 -11.27 14.01 17.00
N SER A 279 -10.94 14.93 17.93
CA SER A 279 -11.86 15.36 19.01
C SER A 279 -13.21 15.88 18.51
N LEU A 280 -13.31 16.29 17.24
CA LEU A 280 -14.56 16.62 16.54
C LEU A 280 -15.67 15.56 16.72
N LEU A 281 -15.29 14.28 16.75
CA LEU A 281 -16.23 13.17 16.94
C LEU A 281 -16.99 13.32 18.27
N GLU A 282 -16.27 13.56 19.37
CA GLU A 282 -16.85 13.76 20.70
C GLU A 282 -17.53 15.13 20.83
N ASP A 283 -16.97 16.15 20.19
CA ASP A 283 -17.52 17.51 20.15
C ASP A 283 -18.93 17.53 19.56
N VAL A 284 -19.19 16.75 18.50
CA VAL A 284 -20.51 16.64 17.88
C VAL A 284 -21.46 15.77 18.70
N LYS A 285 -20.99 14.69 19.32
CA LYS A 285 -21.80 13.91 20.26
C LYS A 285 -22.33 14.72 21.43
N SER A 286 -21.53 15.70 21.90
CA SER A 286 -21.91 16.56 23.01
C SER A 286 -23.04 17.55 22.69
N VAL A 287 -23.39 17.71 21.41
CA VAL A 287 -24.48 18.59 20.99
C VAL A 287 -25.82 18.00 21.41
N ASN A 288 -26.45 18.63 22.40
CA ASN A 288 -27.77 18.26 22.89
C ASN A 288 -28.74 19.44 22.84
N ILE A 289 -29.83 19.29 22.09
CA ILE A 289 -30.93 20.27 22.01
C ILE A 289 -32.30 19.66 22.35
N GLY A 290 -32.30 18.52 23.03
CA GLY A 290 -33.46 17.67 23.25
C GLY A 290 -33.60 16.53 22.23
N ASN A 291 -32.51 16.17 21.54
CA ASN A 291 -32.40 14.94 20.75
C ASN A 291 -32.42 13.72 21.68
N GLY A 292 -33.18 12.69 21.30
CA GLY A 292 -33.26 11.42 22.04
C GLY A 292 -31.99 10.57 21.92
N ILE A 293 -31.18 10.81 20.88
CA ILE A 293 -29.89 10.15 20.63
C ILE A 293 -28.83 11.18 20.21
N PRO A 294 -27.54 10.99 20.59
CA PRO A 294 -26.47 11.90 20.20
C PRO A 294 -26.16 11.80 18.70
N ALA A 295 -25.77 12.92 18.08
CA ALA A 295 -25.27 12.92 16.71
C ALA A 295 -23.85 12.35 16.66
N THR A 296 -23.59 11.46 15.70
CA THR A 296 -22.26 10.87 15.46
C THR A 296 -21.74 11.25 14.08
N LEU A 297 -20.42 11.28 13.94
CA LEU A 297 -19.74 11.61 12.70
C LEU A 297 -18.81 10.47 12.26
N SER A 298 -18.72 10.24 10.96
CA SER A 298 -17.59 9.52 10.37
C SER A 298 -16.72 10.48 9.58
N ILE A 299 -15.41 10.28 9.66
CA ILE A 299 -14.42 11.09 8.96
C ILE A 299 -13.57 10.14 8.09
N GLY A 300 -13.47 10.41 6.79
CA GLY A 300 -12.59 9.69 5.87
C GLY A 300 -11.52 10.64 5.32
N LEU A 301 -10.24 10.35 5.58
CA LEU A 301 -9.12 11.13 5.06
C LEU A 301 -8.28 10.30 4.08
N GLY A 302 -7.91 10.90 2.95
CA GLY A 302 -7.10 10.24 1.94
C GLY A 302 -5.74 10.89 1.74
N LEU A 303 -4.66 10.21 2.13
CA LEU A 303 -3.28 10.67 1.98
C LEU A 303 -2.66 10.01 0.74
N SER A 304 -2.60 10.74 -0.38
CA SER A 304 -1.90 10.31 -1.60
C SER A 304 -0.67 11.18 -1.87
N CYS A 305 0.40 10.55 -2.34
CA CYS A 305 1.62 11.19 -2.81
C CYS A 305 1.65 11.40 -4.34
N ASP A 306 0.60 11.03 -5.08
CA ASP A 306 0.63 11.06 -6.55
C ASP A 306 -0.30 12.13 -7.11
N ALA A 307 -1.61 12.06 -6.81
CA ALA A 307 -2.61 12.95 -7.40
C ALA A 307 -3.76 13.30 -6.44
N TYR A 308 -4.30 14.52 -6.56
CA TYR A 308 -5.44 14.96 -5.75
C TYR A 308 -6.71 14.11 -5.98
N ALA A 309 -6.93 13.65 -7.21
CA ALA A 309 -8.04 12.73 -7.50
C ALA A 309 -7.90 11.40 -6.75
N GLN A 310 -6.67 10.91 -6.58
CA GLN A 310 -6.41 9.69 -5.82
C GLN A 310 -6.56 9.94 -4.31
N SER A 311 -6.12 11.10 -3.80
CA SER A 311 -6.40 11.52 -2.41
C SER A 311 -7.91 11.53 -2.13
N TYR A 312 -8.71 12.07 -3.05
CA TYR A 312 -10.17 12.02 -2.92
C TYR A 312 -10.74 10.60 -2.97
N ASN A 313 -10.25 9.74 -3.87
CA ASN A 313 -10.65 8.34 -3.91
C ASN A 313 -10.28 7.59 -2.61
N TYR A 314 -9.12 7.88 -2.02
CA TYR A 314 -8.73 7.32 -0.73
C TYR A 314 -9.64 7.82 0.39
N ALA A 315 -10.04 9.10 0.38
CA ALA A 315 -11.02 9.64 1.32
C ALA A 315 -12.39 8.96 1.17
N ARG A 316 -12.83 8.66 -0.06
CA ARG A 316 -14.06 7.89 -0.33
C ARG A 316 -13.99 6.47 0.24
N VAL A 317 -12.90 5.75 -0.03
CA VAL A 317 -12.71 4.42 0.54
C VAL A 317 -12.64 4.47 2.06
N ALA A 318 -11.96 5.47 2.63
CA ALA A 318 -11.84 5.65 4.07
C ALA A 318 -13.20 5.91 4.74
N ILE A 319 -14.05 6.78 4.17
CA ILE A 319 -15.38 7.03 4.73
C ILE A 319 -16.29 5.80 4.59
N ASP A 320 -16.21 5.07 3.48
CA ASP A 320 -16.99 3.83 3.31
C ASP A 320 -16.58 2.77 4.35
N LEU A 321 -15.28 2.67 4.66
CA LEU A 321 -14.76 1.80 5.73
C LEU A 321 -15.21 2.25 7.12
N ALA A 322 -15.28 3.56 7.38
CA ALA A 322 -15.78 4.10 8.64
C ALA A 322 -17.24 3.70 8.86
N LEU A 323 -18.08 3.88 7.83
CA LEU A 323 -19.50 3.52 7.87
C LEU A 323 -19.70 2.00 7.99
N ALA A 324 -18.91 1.20 7.27
CA ALA A 324 -18.98 -0.26 7.31
C ALA A 324 -18.62 -0.85 8.69
N ARG A 325 -17.89 -0.08 9.51
CA ARG A 325 -17.51 -0.44 10.89
C ARG A 325 -18.46 0.16 11.96
N GLY A 326 -19.63 0.63 11.55
CA GLY A 326 -20.66 1.15 12.47
C GLY A 326 -20.59 2.64 12.71
N GLY A 327 -19.83 3.39 11.90
CA GLY A 327 -19.73 4.85 12.00
C GLY A 327 -18.92 5.32 13.21
N ASP A 328 -19.09 6.59 13.59
CA ASP A 328 -18.53 7.20 14.80
C ASP A 328 -17.01 7.08 14.95
N GLN A 329 -16.30 7.25 13.83
CA GLN A 329 -14.86 7.06 13.77
C GLN A 329 -14.22 7.86 12.63
N ALA A 330 -12.94 8.15 12.78
CA ALA A 330 -12.10 8.67 11.73
C ALA A 330 -11.24 7.55 11.15
N VAL A 331 -11.24 7.43 9.82
CA VAL A 331 -10.46 6.48 9.06
C VAL A 331 -9.54 7.25 8.14
N ILE A 332 -8.27 6.86 8.15
CA ILE A 332 -7.24 7.40 7.30
C ILE A 332 -6.78 6.31 6.37
N LYS A 333 -6.77 6.59 5.08
CA LYS A 333 -6.17 5.72 4.06
C LYS A 333 -4.97 6.42 3.46
N ASP A 334 -3.82 5.79 3.57
CA ASP A 334 -2.60 6.18 2.87
C ASP A 334 -2.20 5.10 1.85
N GLY A 335 -1.12 5.34 1.09
CA GLY A 335 -0.62 4.34 0.14
C GLY A 335 -0.02 3.08 0.79
N LYS A 336 0.16 3.05 2.11
CA LYS A 336 0.81 1.96 2.86
C LYS A 336 -0.19 1.13 3.68
N GLY A 337 -1.37 1.66 3.99
CA GLY A 337 -2.35 1.01 4.84
C GLY A 337 -3.53 1.91 5.24
N ILE A 338 -4.25 1.45 6.27
CA ILE A 338 -5.44 2.12 6.81
C ILE A 338 -5.30 2.22 8.32
N THR A 339 -5.63 3.39 8.89
CA THR A 339 -5.56 3.66 10.33
C THR A 339 -6.91 4.14 10.84
N TYR A 340 -7.31 3.70 12.03
CA TYR A 340 -8.62 3.95 12.62
C TYR A 340 -8.51 4.70 13.95
N TYR A 341 -9.41 5.66 14.19
CA TYR A 341 -9.50 6.45 15.42
C TYR A 341 -10.97 6.55 15.84
N GLY A 342 -11.33 6.07 17.04
CA GLY A 342 -12.72 6.06 17.54
C GLY A 342 -13.36 4.67 17.61
N GLY A 343 -14.69 4.60 17.85
CA GLY A 343 -15.49 3.37 17.82
C GLY A 343 -15.67 2.60 19.15
N LYS A 344 -16.43 3.16 20.12
CA LYS A 344 -16.70 2.49 21.42
C LYS A 344 -18.06 1.78 21.55
N ARG A 345 -18.99 1.85 20.59
CA ARG A 345 -20.28 1.14 20.67
C ARG A 345 -20.85 0.77 19.30
N GLU A 346 -21.53 -0.36 19.22
CA GLU A 346 -22.38 -0.76 18.10
C GLU A 346 -23.52 0.25 17.90
N GLN A 347 -23.57 0.88 16.73
CA GLN A 347 -24.80 1.50 16.24
C GLN A 347 -25.63 0.49 15.46
N THR A 348 -26.94 0.52 15.70
CA THR A 348 -27.92 -0.43 15.18
C THR A 348 -28.27 -0.09 13.72
N SER A 349 -28.18 -1.07 12.82
CA SER A 349 -28.46 -0.90 11.37
C SER A 349 -29.95 -0.59 11.12
N LYS A 350 -30.32 0.62 10.64
CA LYS A 350 -31.73 0.90 10.30
C LYS A 350 -32.05 1.69 9.01
N ASN A 351 -31.08 2.17 8.23
CA ASN A 351 -31.36 2.96 7.00
C ASN A 351 -30.99 2.24 5.68
N THR A 352 -31.52 1.04 5.47
CA THR A 352 -31.16 0.17 4.32
C THR A 352 -32.24 -0.03 3.28
N ARG A 353 -33.53 0.28 3.54
CA ARG A 353 -34.60 0.10 2.52
C ARG A 353 -34.37 0.95 1.27
N VAL A 354 -33.87 2.18 1.43
CA VAL A 354 -33.51 3.06 0.30
C VAL A 354 -32.33 2.47 -0.47
N LYS A 355 -31.32 1.94 0.24
CA LYS A 355 -30.17 1.27 -0.38
C LYS A 355 -30.60 0.03 -1.16
N ALA A 356 -31.36 -0.87 -0.54
CA ALA A 356 -31.88 -2.08 -1.17
C ALA A 356 -32.66 -1.76 -2.45
N ARG A 357 -33.53 -0.74 -2.42
CA ARG A 357 -34.25 -0.27 -3.62
C ARG A 357 -33.31 0.22 -4.72
N VAL A 358 -32.34 1.07 -4.41
CA VAL A 358 -31.37 1.57 -5.41
C VAL A 358 -30.52 0.43 -5.99
N LYS A 359 -30.09 -0.51 -5.13
CA LYS A 359 -29.31 -1.68 -5.54
C LYS A 359 -30.14 -2.64 -6.40
N ALA A 360 -31.43 -2.80 -6.09
CA ALA A 360 -32.35 -3.59 -6.89
C ALA A 360 -32.56 -2.99 -8.28
N GLU A 361 -32.77 -1.68 -8.41
CA GLU A 361 -32.88 -1.05 -9.73
C GLU A 361 -31.60 -1.21 -10.56
N ALA A 362 -30.43 -1.02 -9.95
CA ALA A 362 -29.15 -1.25 -10.64
C ALA A 362 -29.00 -2.73 -11.07
N LEU A 363 -29.34 -3.69 -10.20
CA LEU A 363 -29.30 -5.11 -10.51
C LEU A 363 -30.26 -5.45 -11.66
N ARG A 364 -31.48 -4.89 -11.65
CA ARG A 364 -32.48 -5.05 -12.70
C ARG A 364 -31.96 -4.54 -14.04
N GLU A 365 -31.31 -3.38 -14.09
CA GLU A 365 -30.70 -2.85 -15.31
C GLU A 365 -29.64 -3.82 -15.88
N PHE A 366 -28.73 -4.32 -15.03
CA PHE A 366 -27.70 -5.27 -15.48
C PHE A 366 -28.29 -6.59 -15.96
N ILE A 367 -29.28 -7.15 -15.25
CA ILE A 367 -29.97 -8.38 -15.65
C ILE A 367 -30.66 -8.17 -17.00
N THR A 368 -31.35 -7.04 -17.20
CA THR A 368 -32.12 -6.76 -18.42
C THR A 368 -31.22 -6.68 -19.67
N VAL A 369 -30.01 -6.14 -19.53
CA VAL A 369 -29.06 -5.98 -20.65
C VAL A 369 -28.33 -7.28 -21.00
N LYS A 370 -28.29 -8.25 -20.08
CA LYS A 370 -27.47 -9.46 -20.22
C LYS A 370 -28.31 -10.67 -20.61
N ASP A 371 -27.70 -11.62 -21.31
CA ASP A 371 -28.41 -12.79 -21.84
C ASP A 371 -28.28 -14.01 -20.93
N LYS A 372 -27.10 -14.19 -20.34
CA LYS A 372 -26.74 -15.31 -19.47
C LYS A 372 -26.25 -14.79 -18.13
N ILE A 373 -26.88 -15.24 -17.06
CA ILE A 373 -26.53 -14.86 -15.69
C ILE A 373 -25.97 -16.08 -14.98
N PHE A 374 -24.76 -15.97 -14.47
CA PHE A 374 -24.05 -17.02 -13.74
C PHE A 374 -24.01 -16.62 -12.28
N VAL A 375 -24.67 -17.37 -11.41
CA VAL A 375 -24.76 -17.10 -9.98
C VAL A 375 -23.92 -18.10 -9.21
N MET A 376 -22.99 -17.63 -8.38
CA MET A 376 -22.10 -18.50 -7.61
C MET A 376 -21.94 -18.01 -6.17
N GLY A 377 -21.81 -18.97 -5.25
CA GLY A 377 -21.51 -18.72 -3.86
C GLY A 377 -20.02 -18.87 -3.53
N HIS A 378 -19.75 -19.14 -2.25
CA HIS A 378 -18.45 -19.65 -1.81
C HIS A 378 -18.31 -21.16 -2.07
N LYS A 379 -17.06 -21.63 -2.09
CA LYS A 379 -16.64 -23.04 -2.08
C LYS A 379 -17.25 -23.76 -0.90
N LEU A 380 -17.66 -25.02 -1.10
CA LEU A 380 -18.45 -25.77 -0.11
C LEU A 380 -19.74 -25.04 0.22
N THR A 381 -20.50 -24.70 -0.84
CA THR A 381 -21.75 -23.96 -0.78
C THR A 381 -22.64 -24.44 0.36
N ASP A 382 -23.14 -23.49 1.15
CA ASP A 382 -24.10 -23.77 2.21
C ASP A 382 -25.53 -23.34 1.82
N VAL A 383 -26.42 -23.39 2.80
CA VAL A 383 -27.84 -23.12 2.59
C VAL A 383 -28.11 -21.64 2.31
N ASP A 384 -27.32 -20.72 2.89
CA ASP A 384 -27.49 -19.29 2.66
C ASP A 384 -27.01 -18.91 1.26
N ALA A 385 -25.82 -19.39 0.87
CA ALA A 385 -25.29 -19.19 -0.48
C ALA A 385 -26.23 -19.75 -1.57
N LEU A 386 -26.73 -20.99 -1.41
CA LEU A 386 -27.67 -21.58 -2.38
C LEU A 386 -29.03 -20.86 -2.36
N GLY A 387 -29.55 -20.52 -1.17
CA GLY A 387 -30.81 -19.79 -1.02
C GLY A 387 -30.76 -18.43 -1.71
N ALA A 388 -29.67 -17.68 -1.51
CA ALA A 388 -29.42 -16.41 -2.15
C ALA A 388 -29.29 -16.57 -3.67
N ALA A 389 -28.59 -17.61 -4.14
CA ALA A 389 -28.46 -17.90 -5.55
C ALA A 389 -29.80 -18.20 -6.23
N ILE A 390 -30.68 -18.96 -5.56
CA ILE A 390 -32.05 -19.22 -6.01
C ILE A 390 -32.87 -17.94 -6.03
N GLY A 391 -32.68 -17.03 -5.07
CA GLY A 391 -33.32 -15.71 -5.11
C GLY A 391 -32.88 -14.88 -6.31
N ILE A 392 -31.60 -14.86 -6.65
CA ILE A 392 -31.12 -14.20 -7.87
C ILE A 392 -31.65 -14.89 -9.14
N TYR A 393 -31.73 -16.22 -9.15
CA TYR A 393 -32.40 -16.95 -10.23
C TYR A 393 -33.86 -16.51 -10.40
N ARG A 394 -34.61 -16.33 -9.31
CA ARG A 394 -35.99 -15.81 -9.35
C ARG A 394 -36.05 -14.39 -9.89
N ALA A 395 -35.11 -13.52 -9.51
CA ALA A 395 -35.01 -12.17 -10.07
C ALA A 395 -34.82 -12.21 -11.59
N ALA A 396 -33.88 -13.02 -12.08
CA ALA A 396 -33.61 -13.20 -13.50
C ALA A 396 -34.82 -13.79 -14.26
N ALA A 397 -35.43 -14.85 -13.72
CA ALA A 397 -36.59 -15.50 -14.32
C ALA A 397 -37.80 -14.55 -14.41
N SER A 398 -37.99 -13.68 -13.41
CA SER A 398 -39.07 -12.66 -13.41
C SER A 398 -38.84 -11.54 -14.45
N LEU A 399 -37.60 -11.38 -14.91
CA LEU A 399 -37.21 -10.48 -15.98
C LEU A 399 -37.03 -11.22 -17.33
N GLU A 400 -37.52 -12.46 -17.43
CA GLU A 400 -37.44 -13.32 -18.62
C GLU A 400 -36.00 -13.59 -19.09
N LYS A 401 -35.05 -13.60 -18.15
CA LYS A 401 -33.63 -13.91 -18.39
C LYS A 401 -33.25 -15.29 -17.90
N LYS A 402 -32.26 -15.89 -18.56
CA LYS A 402 -31.73 -17.21 -18.19
C LYS A 402 -30.62 -17.05 -17.15
N ALA A 403 -30.78 -17.74 -16.02
CA ALA A 403 -29.79 -17.79 -14.95
C ALA A 403 -29.39 -19.24 -14.64
N TYR A 404 -28.11 -19.41 -14.31
CA TYR A 404 -27.46 -20.67 -13.97
C TYR A 404 -26.83 -20.55 -12.59
N ILE A 405 -26.96 -21.58 -11.76
CA ILE A 405 -26.33 -21.65 -10.43
C ILE A 405 -25.13 -22.57 -10.51
N ILE A 406 -23.97 -22.07 -10.11
CA ILE A 406 -22.71 -22.81 -10.17
C ILE A 406 -22.52 -23.54 -8.85
N ILE A 407 -22.36 -24.86 -8.93
CA ILE A 407 -22.08 -25.74 -7.80
C ILE A 407 -21.24 -26.93 -8.27
N ASN A 408 -20.08 -27.15 -7.65
CA ASN A 408 -19.21 -28.28 -7.98
C ASN A 408 -19.48 -29.48 -7.08
N GLU A 409 -19.70 -29.24 -5.79
CA GLU A 409 -19.89 -30.28 -4.79
C GLU A 409 -21.14 -30.00 -3.93
N VAL A 410 -21.89 -31.05 -3.61
CA VAL A 410 -23.11 -30.96 -2.78
C VAL A 410 -22.86 -31.67 -1.45
N SER A 411 -22.70 -30.88 -0.40
CA SER A 411 -22.52 -31.36 0.98
C SER A 411 -23.77 -32.08 1.50
N ALA A 412 -23.61 -32.90 2.55
CA ALA A 412 -24.73 -33.61 3.16
C ALA A 412 -25.81 -32.66 3.72
N SER A 413 -25.40 -31.52 4.28
CA SER A 413 -26.31 -30.50 4.81
C SER A 413 -27.07 -29.75 3.70
N LEU A 414 -26.46 -29.56 2.53
CA LEU A 414 -27.09 -28.88 1.39
C LEU A 414 -28.00 -29.82 0.57
N ARG A 415 -27.68 -31.12 0.53
CA ARG A 415 -28.32 -32.13 -0.32
C ARG A 415 -29.85 -32.13 -0.29
N PRO A 416 -30.53 -32.03 0.87
CA PRO A 416 -32.00 -32.00 0.91
C PRO A 416 -32.60 -30.82 0.13
N LEU A 417 -31.96 -29.65 0.21
CA LEU A 417 -32.40 -28.46 -0.51
C LEU A 417 -32.08 -28.58 -2.00
N TYR A 418 -30.86 -29.00 -2.35
CA TYR A 418 -30.45 -29.21 -3.74
C TYR A 418 -31.37 -30.21 -4.48
N GLU A 419 -31.63 -31.37 -3.87
CA GLU A 419 -32.52 -32.40 -4.45
C GLU A 419 -33.96 -31.93 -4.63
N SER A 420 -34.42 -30.96 -3.83
CA SER A 420 -35.76 -30.40 -3.96
C SER A 420 -35.99 -29.65 -5.27
N PHE A 421 -34.93 -29.07 -5.84
CA PHE A 421 -34.96 -28.41 -7.15
C PHE A 421 -34.71 -29.40 -8.29
N VAL A 422 -33.74 -30.31 -8.14
CA VAL A 422 -33.39 -31.29 -9.19
C VAL A 422 -34.52 -32.27 -9.47
N ARG A 423 -35.33 -32.63 -8.46
CA ARG A 423 -36.46 -33.56 -8.62
C ARG A 423 -37.76 -32.90 -9.06
N ASP A 424 -37.83 -31.56 -9.07
CA ASP A 424 -39.04 -30.84 -9.45
C ASP A 424 -39.00 -30.50 -10.95
N PRO A 425 -39.91 -31.08 -11.77
CA PRO A 425 -39.92 -30.87 -13.22
C PRO A 425 -40.29 -29.44 -13.64
N SER A 426 -40.66 -28.58 -12.70
CA SER A 426 -40.92 -27.16 -12.94
C SER A 426 -39.63 -26.35 -13.15
N TYR A 427 -38.47 -26.92 -12.82
CA TYR A 427 -37.16 -26.29 -12.98
C TYR A 427 -36.42 -26.89 -14.18
N PRO A 428 -35.58 -26.10 -14.87
CA PRO A 428 -34.83 -26.60 -16.02
C PRO A 428 -33.71 -27.56 -15.58
N ASP A 429 -33.47 -28.59 -16.39
CA ASP A 429 -32.42 -29.60 -16.14
C ASP A 429 -31.01 -28.97 -16.06
N ASP A 430 -30.82 -27.81 -16.70
CA ASP A 430 -29.56 -27.07 -16.72
C ASP A 430 -29.48 -25.95 -15.67
N LEU A 431 -30.36 -25.92 -14.66
CA LEU A 431 -30.33 -24.94 -13.58
C LEU A 431 -28.97 -24.91 -12.85
N PHE A 432 -28.42 -26.10 -12.58
CA PHE A 432 -27.15 -26.26 -11.87
C PHE A 432 -26.05 -26.67 -12.84
N LEU A 433 -24.93 -25.94 -12.80
CA LEU A 433 -23.74 -26.19 -13.62
C LEU A 433 -22.52 -26.36 -12.73
N ASN A 434 -21.59 -27.22 -13.14
CA ASN A 434 -20.25 -27.20 -12.58
C ASN A 434 -19.39 -26.07 -13.20
N SER A 435 -18.24 -25.80 -12.59
CA SER A 435 -17.33 -24.73 -13.04
C SER A 435 -16.92 -24.87 -14.51
N SER A 436 -16.59 -26.09 -14.97
CA SER A 436 -16.18 -26.33 -16.36
C SER A 436 -17.29 -25.97 -17.34
N GLN A 437 -18.51 -26.43 -17.08
CA GLN A 437 -19.68 -26.14 -17.91
C GLN A 437 -19.97 -24.64 -17.96
N ALA A 438 -19.87 -23.94 -16.82
CA ALA A 438 -20.11 -22.51 -16.74
C ALA A 438 -19.05 -21.70 -17.53
N ILE A 439 -17.77 -22.08 -17.42
CA ILE A 439 -16.64 -21.46 -18.13
C ILE A 439 -16.79 -21.60 -19.66
N ASP A 440 -17.27 -22.75 -20.13
CA ASP A 440 -17.51 -23.03 -21.55
C ASP A 440 -18.71 -22.27 -22.11
N LEU A 441 -19.74 -22.06 -21.29
CA LEU A 441 -20.95 -21.33 -21.67
C LEU A 441 -20.81 -19.81 -21.58
N ALA A 442 -19.87 -19.31 -20.79
CA ALA A 442 -19.68 -17.89 -20.55
C ALA A 442 -19.02 -17.16 -21.73
N ASP A 443 -19.59 -16.02 -22.10
CA ASP A 443 -19.13 -15.13 -23.17
C ASP A 443 -19.13 -13.66 -22.71
N GLU A 444 -18.86 -12.71 -23.61
CA GLU A 444 -18.81 -11.27 -23.27
C GLU A 444 -20.17 -10.69 -22.84
N ASN A 445 -21.27 -11.36 -23.19
CA ASN A 445 -22.64 -10.97 -22.81
C ASN A 445 -23.10 -11.65 -21.51
N SER A 446 -22.22 -12.39 -20.84
CA SER A 446 -22.47 -12.94 -19.52
C SER A 446 -22.45 -11.87 -18.43
N MET A 447 -23.17 -12.17 -17.36
CA MET A 447 -23.10 -11.50 -16.06
C MET A 447 -22.76 -12.52 -15.00
N VAL A 448 -21.91 -12.16 -14.04
CA VAL A 448 -21.57 -13.02 -12.89
C VAL A 448 -22.08 -12.35 -11.62
N VAL A 449 -22.92 -13.06 -10.87
CA VAL A 449 -23.42 -12.63 -9.57
C VAL A 449 -22.80 -13.52 -8.50
N VAL A 450 -22.02 -12.91 -7.62
CA VAL A 450 -21.44 -13.58 -6.46
C VAL A 450 -22.32 -13.29 -5.26
N VAL A 451 -22.76 -14.35 -4.58
CA VAL A 451 -23.54 -14.27 -3.35
C VAL A 451 -22.75 -14.85 -2.19
N ASP A 452 -22.94 -14.30 -1.00
CA ASP A 452 -22.41 -14.83 0.26
C ASP A 452 -20.87 -14.97 0.34
N THR A 453 -20.16 -14.25 -0.53
CA THR A 453 -18.72 -14.04 -0.42
C THR A 453 -18.26 -12.83 -1.22
N ASN A 454 -17.25 -12.15 -0.70
CA ASN A 454 -16.60 -11.01 -1.35
C ASN A 454 -15.13 -11.28 -1.73
N ARG A 455 -14.64 -12.51 -1.54
CA ARG A 455 -13.24 -12.89 -1.77
C ARG A 455 -13.09 -13.79 -3.00
N PRO A 456 -12.28 -13.43 -4.01
CA PRO A 456 -12.17 -14.19 -5.26
C PRO A 456 -11.83 -15.68 -5.06
N GLN A 457 -10.85 -15.96 -4.21
CA GLN A 457 -10.35 -17.32 -3.96
C GLN A 457 -11.36 -18.23 -3.24
N MET A 458 -12.35 -17.62 -2.58
CA MET A 458 -13.43 -18.34 -1.90
C MET A 458 -14.60 -18.63 -2.82
N THR A 459 -14.70 -18.00 -3.99
CA THR A 459 -15.80 -18.26 -4.93
C THR A 459 -15.75 -19.68 -5.50
N GLU A 460 -16.92 -20.23 -5.82
CA GLU A 460 -17.08 -21.56 -6.42
C GLU A 460 -16.28 -21.70 -7.74
N CYS A 461 -16.17 -20.63 -8.53
CA CYS A 461 -15.39 -20.59 -9.76
C CYS A 461 -14.73 -19.22 -9.98
N GLU A 462 -13.49 -19.05 -9.49
CA GLU A 462 -12.74 -17.79 -9.62
C GLU A 462 -12.53 -17.37 -11.10
N GLU A 463 -12.37 -18.32 -12.02
CA GLU A 463 -12.12 -18.03 -13.44
C GLU A 463 -13.29 -17.30 -14.12
N LEU A 464 -14.53 -17.49 -13.65
CA LEU A 464 -15.69 -16.76 -14.18
C LEU A 464 -15.58 -15.25 -13.95
N LEU A 465 -14.94 -14.82 -12.86
CA LEU A 465 -14.68 -13.41 -12.57
C LEU A 465 -13.78 -12.78 -13.64
N LYS A 466 -12.92 -13.56 -14.30
CA LYS A 466 -12.01 -13.08 -15.34
C LYS A 466 -12.66 -13.07 -16.73
N LYS A 467 -13.74 -13.83 -16.93
CA LYS A 467 -14.46 -13.95 -18.20
C LYS A 467 -15.57 -12.93 -18.38
N SER A 468 -16.18 -12.47 -17.30
CA SER A 468 -17.25 -11.46 -17.35
C SER A 468 -16.75 -10.07 -16.97
N LYS A 469 -17.14 -9.04 -17.74
CA LYS A 469 -16.93 -7.64 -17.37
C LYS A 469 -18.03 -7.10 -16.44
N THR A 470 -19.12 -7.84 -16.29
CA THR A 470 -20.27 -7.47 -15.47
C THR A 470 -20.31 -8.39 -14.27
N ILE A 471 -19.73 -7.91 -13.17
CA ILE A 471 -19.66 -8.63 -11.90
C ILE A 471 -20.52 -7.89 -10.87
N VAL A 472 -21.36 -8.65 -10.17
CA VAL A 472 -22.18 -8.16 -9.07
C VAL A 472 -21.86 -8.98 -7.82
N VAL A 473 -21.75 -8.33 -6.67
CA VAL A 473 -21.44 -8.97 -5.39
C VAL A 473 -22.51 -8.61 -4.37
N LEU A 474 -23.14 -9.61 -3.76
CA LEU A 474 -24.07 -9.47 -2.65
C LEU A 474 -23.55 -10.30 -1.48
N ASP A 475 -23.11 -9.66 -0.41
CA ASP A 475 -22.47 -10.36 0.70
C ASP A 475 -22.73 -9.65 2.04
N HIS A 476 -22.81 -10.42 3.12
CA HIS A 476 -22.99 -9.91 4.47
C HIS A 476 -21.73 -10.08 5.33
N HIS A 477 -20.63 -10.58 4.75
CA HIS A 477 -19.34 -10.63 5.42
C HIS A 477 -18.61 -9.28 5.36
N ARG A 478 -17.76 -9.02 6.35
CA ARG A 478 -16.88 -7.84 6.33
C ARG A 478 -15.88 -7.94 5.18
N GLN A 479 -15.60 -6.81 4.54
CA GLN A 479 -14.56 -6.74 3.51
C GLN A 479 -13.17 -6.88 4.13
N SER A 480 -12.29 -7.60 3.42
CA SER A 480 -10.88 -7.78 3.78
C SER A 480 -9.99 -7.03 2.76
N SER A 481 -8.67 -7.21 2.79
CA SER A 481 -7.80 -6.65 1.73
C SER A 481 -8.05 -7.29 0.36
N ASP A 482 -8.48 -8.55 0.34
CA ASP A 482 -8.54 -9.40 -0.85
C ASP A 482 -9.97 -9.48 -1.40
N ASN A 483 -10.48 -8.36 -1.93
CA ASN A 483 -11.85 -8.28 -2.46
C ASN A 483 -11.94 -8.60 -3.95
N ILE A 484 -13.15 -8.88 -4.43
CA ILE A 484 -13.44 -8.99 -5.87
C ILE A 484 -13.30 -7.62 -6.54
N ASP A 485 -12.26 -7.49 -7.36
CA ASP A 485 -12.00 -6.28 -8.14
C ASP A 485 -13.06 -6.07 -9.24
N ASN A 486 -13.29 -4.80 -9.61
CA ASN A 486 -14.13 -4.40 -10.75
C ASN A 486 -15.60 -4.88 -10.70
N ALA A 487 -16.15 -5.13 -9.50
CA ALA A 487 -17.59 -5.32 -9.35
C ALA A 487 -18.34 -4.03 -9.74
N LEU A 488 -19.21 -4.10 -10.76
CA LEU A 488 -20.05 -2.98 -11.19
C LEU A 488 -21.13 -2.64 -10.16
N LEU A 489 -21.59 -3.65 -9.43
CA LEU A 489 -22.48 -3.50 -8.29
C LEU A 489 -21.93 -4.31 -7.12
N SER A 490 -21.47 -3.60 -6.10
CA SER A 490 -21.16 -4.20 -4.80
C SER A 490 -22.24 -3.79 -3.80
N TYR A 491 -22.92 -4.76 -3.23
CA TYR A 491 -23.87 -4.59 -2.14
C TYR A 491 -23.40 -5.46 -0.97
N ILE A 492 -22.65 -4.84 -0.05
CA ILE A 492 -22.08 -5.52 1.10
C ILE A 492 -22.63 -4.89 2.37
N GLU A 493 -23.34 -5.69 3.18
CA GLU A 493 -24.00 -5.22 4.41
C GLU A 493 -23.59 -6.12 5.59
N PRO A 494 -22.49 -5.79 6.30
CA PRO A 494 -21.94 -6.61 7.40
C PRO A 494 -22.87 -6.87 8.59
N TYR A 495 -23.99 -6.14 8.66
CA TYR A 495 -25.01 -6.24 9.70
C TYR A 495 -26.28 -6.95 9.24
N ALA A 496 -26.38 -7.34 7.97
CA ALA A 496 -27.44 -8.23 7.52
C ALA A 496 -27.22 -9.62 8.12
N SER A 497 -28.30 -10.32 8.44
CA SER A 497 -28.16 -11.64 9.06
C SER A 497 -27.50 -12.64 8.12
N SER A 498 -27.83 -12.56 6.83
CA SER A 498 -27.42 -13.51 5.80
C SER A 498 -27.55 -12.89 4.40
N ALA A 499 -26.92 -13.47 3.38
CA ALA A 499 -27.12 -13.07 1.98
C ALA A 499 -28.58 -13.30 1.54
N CYS A 500 -29.27 -14.33 2.05
CA CYS A 500 -30.70 -14.52 1.82
C CYS A 500 -31.56 -13.35 2.34
N GLU A 501 -31.21 -12.72 3.47
CA GLU A 501 -31.88 -11.51 3.95
C GLU A 501 -31.76 -10.40 2.89
N MET A 502 -30.53 -10.14 2.42
CA MET A 502 -30.24 -9.08 1.44
C MET A 502 -30.94 -9.34 0.11
N VAL A 503 -30.90 -10.57 -0.40
CA VAL A 503 -31.58 -10.94 -1.65
C VAL A 503 -33.10 -10.83 -1.50
N SER A 504 -33.66 -11.19 -0.34
CA SER A 504 -35.10 -11.02 -0.07
C SER A 504 -35.53 -9.56 -0.06
N GLU A 505 -34.67 -8.65 0.42
CA GLU A 505 -34.92 -7.21 0.32
C GLU A 505 -34.86 -6.72 -1.12
N VAL A 506 -33.87 -7.17 -1.90
CA VAL A 506 -33.70 -6.81 -3.31
C VAL A 506 -34.90 -7.28 -4.14
N LEU A 507 -35.37 -8.52 -3.92
CA LEU A 507 -36.48 -9.11 -4.67
C LEU A 507 -37.77 -8.28 -4.58
N GLN A 508 -38.01 -7.60 -3.46
CA GLN A 508 -39.20 -6.74 -3.26
C GLN A 508 -39.23 -5.52 -4.19
N TYR A 509 -38.09 -5.15 -4.80
CA TYR A 509 -37.97 -3.99 -5.68
C TYR A 509 -37.51 -4.33 -7.10
N ILE A 510 -37.33 -5.61 -7.43
CA ILE A 510 -36.85 -6.04 -8.76
C ILE A 510 -37.95 -5.96 -9.81
N VAL A 511 -39.15 -6.43 -9.49
CA VAL A 511 -40.35 -6.36 -10.33
C VAL A 511 -41.55 -6.12 -9.40
N ASP A 512 -42.47 -5.28 -9.84
CA ASP A 512 -43.74 -5.05 -9.13
C ASP A 512 -44.50 -6.38 -8.97
N ASP A 513 -45.01 -6.65 -7.76
CA ASP A 513 -45.77 -7.85 -7.44
C ASP A 513 -45.07 -9.19 -7.80
N ILE A 514 -43.75 -9.26 -7.55
CA ILE A 514 -42.97 -10.47 -7.79
C ILE A 514 -43.61 -11.72 -7.17
N LYS A 515 -43.74 -12.78 -7.97
CA LYS A 515 -44.28 -14.07 -7.52
C LYS A 515 -43.13 -15.04 -7.27
N ILE A 516 -42.87 -15.32 -6.00
CA ILE A 516 -41.86 -16.29 -5.58
C ILE A 516 -42.57 -17.62 -5.29
N PRO A 517 -42.23 -18.72 -6.00
CA PRO A 517 -42.74 -20.04 -5.69
C PRO A 517 -42.41 -20.48 -4.26
N LYS A 518 -43.28 -21.34 -3.72
CA LYS A 518 -43.16 -21.87 -2.36
C LYS A 518 -41.78 -22.43 -2.04
N ILE A 519 -41.18 -23.21 -2.94
CA ILE A 519 -39.90 -23.87 -2.69
C ILE A 519 -38.73 -22.87 -2.65
N GLU A 520 -38.78 -21.82 -3.47
CA GLU A 520 -37.76 -20.74 -3.50
C GLU A 520 -37.91 -19.77 -2.32
N ALA A 521 -39.15 -19.45 -1.94
CA ALA A 521 -39.39 -18.70 -0.72
C ALA A 521 -38.89 -19.49 0.51
N SER A 522 -39.06 -20.82 0.49
CA SER A 522 -38.56 -21.71 1.53
C SER A 522 -37.03 -21.82 1.54
N SER A 523 -36.37 -21.78 0.37
CA SER A 523 -34.90 -21.81 0.28
C SER A 523 -34.26 -20.55 0.84
N LEU A 524 -34.78 -19.37 0.48
CA LEU A 524 -34.34 -18.10 1.06
C LEU A 524 -34.58 -18.06 2.57
N TYR A 525 -35.73 -18.57 3.03
CA TYR A 525 -36.05 -18.59 4.45
C TYR A 525 -35.15 -19.57 5.22
N ALA A 526 -34.79 -20.69 4.59
CA ALA A 526 -33.83 -21.65 5.16
C ALA A 526 -32.45 -21.02 5.36
N GLY A 527 -31.93 -20.26 4.40
CA GLY A 527 -30.64 -19.56 4.54
C GLY A 527 -30.64 -18.62 5.73
N ILE A 528 -31.67 -17.78 5.86
CA ILE A 528 -31.85 -16.90 7.04
C ILE A 528 -31.86 -17.72 8.34
N MET A 529 -32.61 -18.83 8.38
CA MET A 529 -32.71 -19.66 9.59
C MET A 529 -31.37 -20.30 9.99
N ILE A 530 -30.56 -20.75 9.03
CA ILE A 530 -29.28 -21.42 9.31
C ILE A 530 -28.26 -20.40 9.83
N ASP A 531 -28.08 -19.28 9.14
CA ASP A 531 -27.11 -18.23 9.53
C ASP A 531 -27.44 -17.54 10.85
N THR A 532 -28.73 -17.34 11.10
CA THR A 532 -29.18 -16.76 12.37
C THR A 532 -29.28 -17.77 13.50
N ASN A 533 -29.03 -19.06 13.25
CA ASN A 533 -29.32 -20.14 14.19
C ASN A 533 -30.74 -20.01 14.78
N ASN A 534 -31.77 -20.03 13.93
CA ASN A 534 -33.17 -19.82 14.31
C ASN A 534 -33.46 -18.44 14.95
N PHE A 535 -32.96 -17.36 14.35
CA PHE A 535 -33.18 -15.98 14.79
C PHE A 535 -32.50 -15.61 16.13
N VAL A 536 -31.56 -16.44 16.59
CA VAL A 536 -30.82 -16.21 17.85
C VAL A 536 -29.65 -15.26 17.63
N ASN A 537 -28.94 -15.41 16.51
CA ASN A 537 -27.72 -14.67 16.18
C ASN A 537 -27.96 -13.64 15.09
N ARG A 538 -27.27 -12.48 15.18
CA ARG A 538 -27.22 -11.42 14.15
C ARG A 538 -28.59 -11.06 13.55
N THR A 539 -29.64 -11.13 14.35
CA THR A 539 -31.01 -10.95 13.89
C THR A 539 -31.48 -9.53 14.18
N GLY A 540 -31.68 -8.76 13.11
CA GLY A 540 -32.22 -7.40 13.18
C GLY A 540 -33.70 -7.34 12.85
N VAL A 541 -34.27 -6.14 12.92
CA VAL A 541 -35.64 -5.87 12.44
C VAL A 541 -35.79 -6.30 10.97
N ARG A 542 -34.76 -6.03 10.15
CA ARG A 542 -34.69 -6.38 8.73
C ARG A 542 -34.81 -7.88 8.48
N THR A 543 -34.13 -8.68 9.30
CA THR A 543 -34.20 -10.14 9.25
C THR A 543 -35.64 -10.64 9.42
N PHE A 544 -36.36 -10.08 10.40
CA PHE A 544 -37.77 -10.41 10.60
C PHE A 544 -38.68 -9.89 9.48
N GLU A 545 -38.38 -8.73 8.89
CA GLU A 545 -39.12 -8.20 7.75
C GLU A 545 -38.93 -9.06 6.49
N ALA A 546 -37.71 -9.48 6.20
CA ALA A 546 -37.38 -10.43 5.13
C ALA A 546 -38.08 -11.77 5.37
N ALA A 547 -37.97 -12.33 6.57
CA ALA A 547 -38.68 -13.55 6.96
C ALA A 547 -40.21 -13.43 6.79
N ALA A 548 -40.79 -12.30 7.21
CA ALA A 548 -42.22 -12.03 7.04
C ALA A 548 -42.61 -11.90 5.56
N PHE A 549 -41.77 -11.27 4.73
CA PHE A 549 -41.96 -11.21 3.28
C PHE A 549 -41.95 -12.61 2.65
N LEU A 550 -40.93 -13.41 2.93
CA LEU A 550 -40.83 -14.79 2.42
C LEU A 550 -42.01 -15.65 2.88
N ARG A 551 -42.45 -15.47 4.13
CA ARG A 551 -43.63 -16.16 4.66
C ARG A 551 -44.91 -15.73 3.93
N ARG A 552 -45.08 -14.46 3.57
CA ARG A 552 -46.19 -13.99 2.71
C ARG A 552 -46.13 -14.61 1.31
N CYS A 553 -44.93 -14.81 0.78
CA CYS A 553 -44.71 -15.52 -0.50
C CYS A 553 -44.95 -17.04 -0.41
N GLY A 554 -45.19 -17.57 0.80
CA GLY A 554 -45.56 -18.97 1.00
C GLY A 554 -44.44 -19.88 1.52
N ALA A 555 -43.31 -19.33 1.97
CA ALA A 555 -42.22 -20.10 2.60
C ALA A 555 -42.77 -21.06 3.66
N ASP A 556 -42.45 -22.35 3.57
CA ASP A 556 -42.98 -23.40 4.43
C ASP A 556 -41.98 -23.78 5.53
N ILE A 557 -42.19 -23.21 6.70
CA ILE A 557 -41.37 -23.44 7.90
C ILE A 557 -41.34 -24.93 8.27
N THR A 558 -42.43 -25.67 8.03
CA THR A 558 -42.47 -27.10 8.33
C THR A 558 -41.61 -27.89 7.34
N LEU A 559 -41.62 -27.50 6.07
CA LEU A 559 -40.75 -28.09 5.05
C LEU A 559 -39.28 -27.82 5.38
N VAL A 560 -38.91 -26.56 5.64
CA VAL A 560 -37.55 -26.17 6.02
C VAL A 560 -37.09 -26.97 7.25
N ARG A 561 -37.89 -27.02 8.31
CA ARG A 561 -37.59 -27.83 9.51
C ARG A 561 -37.45 -29.32 9.20
N LYS A 562 -38.15 -29.87 8.21
CA LYS A 562 -38.03 -31.28 7.81
C LYS A 562 -36.76 -31.54 7.02
N MET A 563 -36.33 -30.60 6.18
CA MET A 563 -35.10 -30.73 5.38
C MET A 563 -33.84 -30.80 6.24
N PHE A 564 -33.78 -30.00 7.31
CA PHE A 564 -32.59 -29.86 8.16
C PHE A 564 -32.70 -30.60 9.49
N ARG A 565 -33.35 -31.78 9.51
CA ARG A 565 -33.32 -32.65 10.69
C ARG A 565 -32.08 -33.50 10.66
N ASP A 566 -31.44 -33.64 11.81
CA ASP A 566 -30.40 -34.64 12.00
C ASP A 566 -31.01 -36.04 11.89
N ASP A 567 -30.26 -36.97 11.29
CA ASP A 567 -30.57 -38.39 11.37
C ASP A 567 -30.27 -38.93 12.78
N MET A 568 -30.69 -40.18 13.05
CA MET A 568 -30.57 -40.77 14.40
C MET A 568 -29.12 -40.98 14.83
N GLU A 569 -28.19 -41.26 13.91
CA GLU A 569 -26.78 -41.47 14.24
C GLU A 569 -26.13 -40.13 14.60
N SER A 570 -26.34 -39.10 13.78
CA SER A 570 -25.91 -37.72 14.05
C SER A 570 -26.48 -37.18 15.38
N TYR A 571 -27.76 -37.45 15.66
CA TYR A 571 -28.39 -37.03 16.91
C TYR A 571 -27.78 -37.73 18.14
N ARG A 572 -27.45 -39.04 18.03
CA ARG A 572 -26.75 -39.78 19.10
C ARG A 572 -25.34 -39.26 19.34
N ALA A 573 -24.59 -39.01 18.26
CA ALA A 573 -23.25 -38.43 18.34
C ALA A 573 -23.28 -37.06 19.04
N LYS A 574 -24.25 -36.20 18.70
CA LYS A 574 -24.43 -34.91 19.39
C LYS A 574 -24.70 -35.06 20.87
N ALA A 575 -25.60 -35.98 21.24
CA ALA A 575 -25.92 -36.26 22.64
C ALA A 575 -24.70 -36.80 23.41
N GLU A 576 -23.88 -37.63 22.78
CA GLU A 576 -22.62 -38.13 23.34
C GLU A 576 -21.66 -36.97 23.64
N ILE A 577 -21.44 -36.06 22.68
CA ILE A 577 -20.63 -34.86 22.89
C ILE A 577 -21.16 -34.05 24.06
N ILE A 578 -22.45 -33.70 24.06
CA ILE A 578 -23.05 -32.87 25.11
C ILE A 578 -22.93 -33.54 26.48
N SER A 579 -23.12 -34.87 26.55
CA SER A 579 -22.99 -35.63 27.80
C SER A 579 -21.58 -35.63 28.38
N SER A 580 -20.56 -35.39 27.55
CA SER A 580 -19.16 -35.30 27.96
C SER A 580 -18.77 -33.93 28.53
N ALA A 581 -19.66 -32.93 28.46
CA ALA A 581 -19.34 -31.55 28.79
C ALA A 581 -18.96 -31.37 30.27
N GLU A 582 -17.86 -30.67 30.50
CA GLU A 582 -17.45 -30.16 31.81
C GLU A 582 -17.56 -28.63 31.83
N VAL A 583 -17.99 -28.06 32.96
CA VAL A 583 -17.98 -26.61 33.15
C VAL A 583 -16.66 -26.22 33.83
N TYR A 584 -15.81 -25.53 33.08
CA TYR A 584 -14.52 -25.02 33.51
C TYR A 584 -14.61 -23.55 33.95
N LEU A 585 -13.96 -23.21 35.08
CA LEU A 585 -14.00 -21.87 35.71
C LEU A 585 -15.41 -21.29 35.89
N GLU A 586 -16.41 -22.16 36.06
CA GLU A 586 -17.83 -21.81 36.21
C GLU A 586 -18.44 -21.02 35.02
N LYS A 587 -17.71 -20.86 33.91
CA LYS A 587 -18.11 -20.00 32.77
C LYS A 587 -17.92 -20.64 31.40
N PHE A 588 -17.11 -21.68 31.30
CA PHE A 588 -16.71 -22.25 30.01
C PHE A 588 -17.13 -23.71 29.91
N ALA A 589 -18.04 -24.05 29.00
CA ALA A 589 -18.36 -25.45 28.73
C ALA A 589 -17.29 -26.04 27.79
N ILE A 590 -16.66 -27.15 28.17
CA ILE A 590 -15.70 -27.88 27.34
C ILE A 590 -16.24 -29.29 27.14
N ALA A 591 -16.40 -29.73 25.90
CA ALA A 591 -16.89 -31.06 25.57
C ALA A 591 -16.03 -31.73 24.50
N ARG A 592 -16.10 -33.07 24.45
CA ARG A 592 -15.31 -33.91 23.56
C ARG A 592 -16.19 -34.85 22.74
N GLY A 593 -15.81 -35.01 21.48
CA GLY A 593 -16.41 -35.94 20.53
C GLY A 593 -15.33 -36.85 19.94
N GLU A 594 -15.15 -38.01 20.54
CA GLU A 594 -14.20 -39.03 20.12
C GLU A 594 -14.94 -40.17 19.41
N ASN A 595 -14.36 -40.73 18.34
CA ASN A 595 -14.90 -41.91 17.66
C ASN A 595 -16.39 -41.86 17.24
N LEU A 596 -16.90 -40.68 16.85
CA LEU A 596 -18.33 -40.46 16.59
C LEU A 596 -18.89 -41.22 15.36
N HIS A 597 -18.06 -41.86 14.54
CA HIS A 597 -18.44 -42.70 13.39
C HIS A 597 -19.53 -42.12 12.45
N ILE A 598 -19.53 -40.81 12.22
CA ILE A 598 -20.47 -40.08 11.36
C ILE A 598 -19.75 -39.37 10.20
N GLU A 599 -20.50 -38.98 9.16
CA GLU A 599 -19.98 -38.31 7.97
C GLU A 599 -19.30 -36.97 8.29
N SER A 600 -19.80 -36.21 9.27
CA SER A 600 -19.31 -34.87 9.58
C SER A 600 -19.26 -34.57 11.09
N PRO A 601 -18.28 -35.14 11.83
CA PRO A 601 -18.10 -34.90 13.27
C PRO A 601 -17.98 -33.42 13.63
N THR A 602 -17.30 -32.62 12.78
CA THR A 602 -17.07 -31.19 13.02
C THR A 602 -18.36 -30.36 12.99
N ILE A 603 -19.29 -30.69 12.09
CA ILE A 603 -20.61 -30.03 12.00
C ILE A 603 -21.42 -30.34 13.27
N ILE A 604 -21.44 -31.61 13.68
CA ILE A 604 -22.14 -32.03 14.90
C ILE A 604 -21.50 -31.41 16.15
N GLY A 605 -20.17 -31.29 16.18
CA GLY A 605 -19.46 -30.58 17.25
C GLY A 605 -19.83 -29.10 17.33
N ALA A 606 -19.96 -28.42 16.19
CA ALA A 606 -20.40 -27.02 16.15
C ALA A 606 -21.86 -26.85 16.61
N GLN A 607 -22.76 -27.80 16.27
CA GLN A 607 -24.12 -27.81 16.79
C GLN A 607 -24.15 -28.05 18.31
N ALA A 608 -23.36 -29.01 18.81
CA ALA A 608 -23.24 -29.27 20.24
C ALA A 608 -22.71 -28.04 20.99
N ALA A 609 -21.76 -27.29 20.42
CA ALA A 609 -21.26 -26.05 21.00
C ALA A 609 -22.40 -25.03 21.17
N ASN A 610 -23.24 -24.84 20.14
CA ASN A 610 -24.41 -23.97 20.25
C ASN A 610 -25.36 -24.41 21.38
N GLU A 611 -25.65 -25.71 21.51
CA GLU A 611 -26.53 -26.22 22.59
C GLU A 611 -25.93 -26.06 23.99
N LEU A 612 -24.60 -26.16 24.13
CA LEU A 612 -23.92 -25.96 25.41
C LEU A 612 -23.99 -24.51 25.92
N LEU A 613 -24.23 -23.53 25.04
CA LEU A 613 -24.46 -22.14 25.43
C LEU A 613 -25.83 -21.92 26.10
N ASP A 614 -26.77 -22.86 25.95
CA ASP A 614 -28.07 -22.79 26.62
C ASP A 614 -28.00 -23.20 28.12
N ILE A 615 -26.82 -23.63 28.60
CA ILE A 615 -26.55 -23.92 30.01
C ILE A 615 -26.34 -22.61 30.77
N ASN A 616 -27.08 -22.41 31.87
CA ASN A 616 -26.97 -21.19 32.67
C ASN A 616 -25.52 -20.91 33.14
N GLU A 617 -25.15 -19.63 33.18
CA GLU A 617 -23.80 -19.11 33.49
C GLU A 617 -22.68 -19.45 32.48
N VAL A 618 -22.93 -20.31 31.48
CA VAL A 618 -21.95 -20.59 30.42
C VAL A 618 -21.88 -19.40 29.47
N LYS A 619 -20.69 -18.79 29.38
CA LYS A 619 -20.42 -17.61 28.53
C LYS A 619 -19.80 -18.00 27.19
N ALA A 620 -19.05 -19.10 27.18
CA ALA A 620 -18.52 -19.70 25.95
C ALA A 620 -18.48 -21.22 26.05
N SER A 621 -18.61 -21.89 24.92
CA SER A 621 -18.53 -23.33 24.77
C SER A 621 -17.43 -23.70 23.78
N PHE A 622 -16.70 -24.76 24.08
CA PHE A 622 -15.64 -25.32 23.24
C PHE A 622 -15.89 -26.81 23.07
N VAL A 623 -16.09 -27.23 21.83
CA VAL A 623 -16.29 -28.64 21.51
C VAL A 623 -15.13 -29.13 20.66
N LEU A 624 -14.43 -30.16 21.13
CA LEU A 624 -13.30 -30.78 20.45
C LEU A 624 -13.76 -32.07 19.79
N THR A 625 -13.60 -32.20 18.47
CA THR A 625 -14.00 -33.40 17.72
C THR A 625 -12.83 -33.97 16.93
N GLU A 626 -12.63 -35.28 16.99
CA GLU A 626 -11.67 -35.97 16.14
C GLU A 626 -12.23 -36.19 14.73
N TYR A 627 -11.49 -35.75 13.71
CA TYR A 627 -11.83 -35.97 12.31
C TYR A 627 -10.57 -36.04 11.43
N ASN A 628 -10.45 -37.07 10.59
CA ASN A 628 -9.35 -37.26 9.64
C ASN A 628 -7.94 -37.13 10.26
N GLY A 629 -7.72 -37.73 11.44
CA GLY A 629 -6.42 -37.73 12.11
C GLY A 629 -6.03 -36.37 12.72
N LYS A 630 -7.01 -35.48 12.92
CA LYS A 630 -6.86 -34.16 13.53
C LYS A 630 -7.95 -33.94 14.56
N ILE A 631 -7.71 -33.02 15.49
CA ILE A 631 -8.74 -32.51 16.39
C ILE A 631 -9.16 -31.13 15.92
N TYR A 632 -10.46 -30.94 15.74
CA TYR A 632 -11.06 -29.65 15.45
C TYR A 632 -11.74 -29.11 16.69
N ILE A 633 -11.55 -27.82 16.97
CA ILE A 633 -12.22 -27.11 18.06
C ILE A 633 -13.27 -26.21 17.44
N SER A 634 -14.52 -26.38 17.87
CA SER A 634 -15.62 -25.46 17.58
C SER A 634 -15.89 -24.61 18.82
N ALA A 635 -15.66 -23.30 18.72
CA ALA A 635 -15.87 -22.37 19.81
C ALA A 635 -17.09 -21.46 19.53
N ARG A 636 -17.93 -21.25 20.54
CA ARG A 636 -19.11 -20.36 20.49
C ARG A 636 -19.19 -19.54 21.77
N SER A 637 -19.74 -18.33 21.70
CA SER A 637 -20.02 -17.50 22.88
C SER A 637 -21.23 -16.58 22.67
N ILE A 638 -21.77 -16.07 23.78
CA ILE A 638 -22.81 -15.05 23.81
C ILE A 638 -22.23 -13.79 24.45
N ASP A 639 -22.16 -12.72 23.66
CA ASP A 639 -21.80 -11.33 24.01
C ASP A 639 -20.44 -11.06 24.69
N GLU A 640 -20.16 -11.71 25.81
CA GLU A 640 -19.13 -11.29 26.76
C GLU A 640 -17.73 -11.80 26.44
N VAL A 641 -17.61 -12.98 25.82
CA VAL A 641 -16.33 -13.65 25.58
C VAL A 641 -16.01 -13.62 24.10
N ASN A 642 -14.85 -13.06 23.75
CA ASN A 642 -14.34 -13.11 22.40
C ASN A 642 -13.63 -14.46 22.16
N VAL A 643 -14.29 -15.42 21.53
CA VAL A 643 -13.70 -16.75 21.24
C VAL A 643 -12.69 -16.71 20.10
N GLN A 644 -12.67 -15.66 19.29
CA GLN A 644 -11.69 -15.50 18.21
C GLN A 644 -10.27 -15.41 18.76
N ILE A 645 -10.05 -14.54 19.74
CA ILE A 645 -8.72 -14.34 20.33
C ILE A 645 -8.19 -15.58 21.05
N ILE A 646 -9.09 -16.43 21.58
CA ILE A 646 -8.74 -17.72 22.19
C ILE A 646 -8.31 -18.71 21.10
N MET A 647 -9.08 -18.82 20.01
CA MET A 647 -8.76 -19.72 18.90
C MET A 647 -7.51 -19.29 18.14
N GLU A 648 -7.23 -17.99 17.98
CA GLU A 648 -6.01 -17.47 17.36
C GLU A 648 -4.74 -17.90 18.11
N ARG A 649 -4.77 -17.94 19.45
CA ARG A 649 -3.66 -18.45 20.26
C ARG A 649 -3.43 -19.95 20.09
N LEU A 650 -4.45 -20.69 19.64
CA LEU A 650 -4.37 -22.10 19.27
C LEU A 650 -4.10 -22.32 17.77
N GLY A 651 -3.74 -21.26 17.03
CA GLY A 651 -3.45 -21.32 15.59
C GLY A 651 -4.70 -21.40 14.69
N GLY A 652 -5.87 -21.05 15.23
CA GLY A 652 -7.14 -20.95 14.53
C GLY A 652 -7.55 -19.51 14.20
N GLY A 653 -8.86 -19.28 14.11
CA GLY A 653 -9.45 -17.97 13.84
C GLY A 653 -10.97 -18.02 13.67
N GLY A 654 -11.58 -16.90 13.27
CA GLY A 654 -13.01 -16.82 13.01
C GLY A 654 -13.62 -15.46 13.37
N HIS A 655 -14.76 -15.48 14.05
CA HIS A 655 -15.49 -14.32 14.52
C HIS A 655 -15.54 -14.27 16.05
N MET A 656 -15.81 -13.08 16.58
CA MET A 656 -15.89 -12.82 18.03
C MET A 656 -16.72 -13.88 18.79
N ASN A 657 -17.85 -14.32 18.21
CA ASN A 657 -18.80 -15.23 18.86
C ASN A 657 -18.79 -16.66 18.29
N ALA A 658 -18.04 -16.90 17.22
CA ALA A 658 -17.98 -18.18 16.54
C ALA A 658 -16.63 -18.33 15.84
N SER A 659 -15.78 -19.19 16.38
CA SER A 659 -14.42 -19.41 15.88
C SER A 659 -14.07 -20.89 15.93
N GLY A 660 -12.96 -21.26 15.28
CA GLY A 660 -12.43 -22.61 15.39
C GLY A 660 -10.92 -22.67 15.27
N ALA A 661 -10.36 -23.78 15.73
CA ALA A 661 -8.94 -24.10 15.62
C ALA A 661 -8.78 -25.59 15.27
N GLN A 662 -7.58 -25.99 14.87
CA GLN A 662 -7.28 -27.38 14.58
C GLN A 662 -5.90 -27.76 15.13
N PHE A 663 -5.81 -28.96 15.70
CA PHE A 663 -4.54 -29.58 16.07
C PHE A 663 -4.18 -30.70 15.08
N ASN A 664 -2.90 -30.83 14.76
CA ASN A 664 -2.39 -31.84 13.82
C ASN A 664 -2.11 -33.21 14.49
N HIS A 665 -2.71 -33.48 15.65
CA HIS A 665 -2.65 -34.74 16.37
C HIS A 665 -4.06 -35.18 16.80
N THR A 666 -4.16 -36.39 17.33
CA THR A 666 -5.42 -37.00 17.83
C THR A 666 -5.43 -37.22 19.34
N ASP A 667 -4.39 -36.77 20.07
CA ASP A 667 -4.39 -36.79 21.54
C ASP A 667 -5.40 -35.75 22.10
N MET A 668 -6.59 -36.23 22.49
CA MET A 668 -7.68 -35.38 22.98
C MET A 668 -7.38 -34.76 24.34
N GLU A 669 -6.66 -35.46 25.21
CA GLU A 669 -6.31 -34.95 26.54
C GLU A 669 -5.28 -33.82 26.43
N GLU A 670 -4.29 -33.96 25.55
CA GLU A 670 -3.34 -32.87 25.23
C GLU A 670 -4.04 -31.65 24.64
N ALA A 671 -5.03 -31.86 23.75
CA ALA A 671 -5.80 -30.78 23.13
C ALA A 671 -6.66 -30.01 24.15
N VAL A 672 -7.36 -30.71 25.04
CA VAL A 672 -8.14 -30.11 26.13
C VAL A 672 -7.22 -29.38 27.12
N ALA A 673 -6.07 -29.95 27.47
CA ALA A 673 -5.10 -29.31 28.35
C ALA A 673 -4.56 -28.00 27.75
N SER A 674 -4.23 -28.01 26.46
CA SER A 674 -3.76 -26.83 25.72
C SER A 674 -4.83 -25.72 25.69
N LEU A 675 -6.09 -26.07 25.43
CA LEU A 675 -7.21 -25.12 25.49
C LEU A 675 -7.36 -24.52 26.89
N LYS A 676 -7.38 -25.36 27.94
CA LYS A 676 -7.49 -24.89 29.34
C LYS A 676 -6.33 -23.98 29.72
N GLN A 677 -5.12 -24.29 29.28
CA GLN A 677 -3.94 -23.44 29.53
C GLN A 677 -4.12 -22.05 28.89
N VAL A 678 -4.53 -21.98 27.62
CA VAL A 678 -4.80 -20.70 26.96
C VAL A 678 -5.89 -19.90 27.68
N ILE A 679 -6.98 -20.55 28.10
CA ILE A 679 -8.04 -19.90 28.88
C ILE A 679 -7.50 -19.33 30.20
N ASN A 680 -6.67 -20.09 30.93
CA ASN A 680 -6.08 -19.62 32.18
C ASN A 680 -5.15 -18.42 31.96
N ASP A 681 -4.23 -18.51 31.01
CA ASP A 681 -3.27 -17.44 30.71
C ASP A 681 -4.00 -16.13 30.34
N MET A 682 -5.11 -16.23 29.60
CA MET A 682 -5.93 -15.09 29.22
C MET A 682 -6.75 -14.53 30.38
N THR A 683 -7.27 -15.40 31.26
CA THR A 683 -8.03 -15.00 32.45
C THR A 683 -7.12 -14.30 33.46
N GLU A 684 -5.90 -14.82 33.68
CA GLU A 684 -4.90 -14.20 34.58
C GLU A 684 -4.35 -12.88 34.01
N GLY A 685 -4.19 -12.79 32.69
CA GLY A 685 -3.77 -11.57 32.00
C GLY A 685 -4.83 -10.47 31.93
N GLY A 686 -6.10 -10.77 32.23
CA GLY A 686 -7.23 -9.85 32.11
C GLY A 686 -7.70 -9.62 30.67
N ASP A 687 -7.37 -10.54 29.76
CA ASP A 687 -7.75 -10.49 28.35
C ASP A 687 -9.21 -10.97 28.12
N ILE A 688 -9.74 -11.82 29.01
CA ILE A 688 -11.12 -12.38 28.98
C ILE A 688 -11.77 -12.47 30.37
#